data_AF-A0A9E6BDY4-F1
#
_entry.id   AF-A0A9E6BDY4-F1
#
_cell.length_a   1.000
_cell.length_b   1.000
_cell.length_c   1.000
_cell.angle_alpha   90.00
_cell.angle_beta   90.00
_cell.angle_gamma   90.00
#
_symmetry.space_group_name_H-M   'P 1'
#
loop_
_entity.id
_entity.type
_entity.pdbx_description
1 polymer ?
#
loop_
_entity_poly.entity_id
_entity_poly.type
_entity_poly.pdbx_seq_one_letter_code
_entity_poly.pdbx_strand_id
1 'polypeptide(L)'
;MKQKKTKRPGTAAFIPPLLKSAGLIAGALAAIPFFFSWIALLIGAVYFFCFKGAWRRWGFVLALAAALAANAPLRGFDEITGIYPLFLVAYVVAGTFALYLLALAADALLRRCQGYRQLKLKLKNKIAAAISTRPQRAAASIVLFLVPVALWASVNIDLAVISDNRPRLLWVHAPSTVSPGADFPFQVQCWDRFERLSALYRGTVRFSLESCHESTGAALANAAALLPPAYTFTASSRPSDTAYLLGKGKDNGRHTFTARIGTPGIHYLKVTDSETGRTYYSNPILVSDDVPRIYWGDIHTHGIFSDGSGTPEHQFYYARHVAALDFYALTEHGEIIQLGKDRLSRYMEATNEANQPGEFVTFLGIEYTNHDTGHYTCIFDGDRLPVDPLIFAPYFGLRGALQTPDELWRLLDDFTATTGTAALALPHHTVVERFMQDWTYYNPRYVRIAEVTSTHGDNLYEPDHPLNYRGSTFPPPPGTRGCSITSALQMGLKLSLYASSDSHDGHPGHDLSRTRASIGHQRPFSFWWTRFDKPYPGGLTAVYGSELTRRGIFSALQNRQIYAVSDHGRPILFMTINGVTVGGDSTVTVPDRNAPREIKVLLAQDGAPAAATGSLAEEDISREPDWNAAIEIHKNGALLASIPVAGPIAAVSYTDAEPVAGTAYGKENCVLKDGAYYINRYSDKPVDPAALNTAAKIFTSSA
;
A
#
# COMPACT_ATOMS: atom_id res chain seq x y z
N MET A 1 -33.40 56.86 -48.14
CA MET A 1 -32.42 55.76 -47.97
C MET A 1 -31.37 56.16 -46.94
N LYS A 2 -31.37 55.55 -45.75
CA LYS A 2 -30.24 55.58 -44.80
C LYS A 2 -29.95 54.14 -44.43
N GLN A 3 -28.89 53.58 -45.02
CA GLN A 3 -28.45 52.21 -44.78
C GLN A 3 -27.96 52.06 -43.33
N LYS A 4 -28.58 51.10 -42.63
CA LYS A 4 -28.15 50.59 -41.34
C LYS A 4 -26.76 49.96 -41.48
N LYS A 5 -25.77 50.53 -40.78
CA LYS A 5 -24.51 49.83 -40.48
C LYS A 5 -24.83 48.64 -39.58
N THR A 6 -24.71 47.44 -40.15
CA THR A 6 -24.71 46.17 -39.43
C THR A 6 -23.50 46.12 -38.51
N LYS A 7 -23.74 46.03 -37.19
CA LYS A 7 -22.71 45.67 -36.21
C LYS A 7 -22.17 44.29 -36.58
N ARG A 8 -20.86 44.17 -36.80
CA ARG A 8 -20.16 42.88 -36.87
C ARG A 8 -20.50 42.08 -35.59
N PRO A 9 -20.93 40.81 -35.70
CA PRO A 9 -21.07 39.96 -34.52
C PRO A 9 -19.69 39.74 -33.91
N GLY A 10 -19.61 39.83 -32.58
CA GLY A 10 -18.42 39.47 -31.82
C GLY A 10 -17.98 38.03 -32.13
N THR A 11 -16.69 37.79 -31.99
CA THR A 11 -15.87 36.61 -32.34
C THR A 11 -16.34 35.24 -31.81
N ALA A 12 -17.55 35.12 -31.25
CA ALA A 12 -18.16 33.86 -30.82
C ALA A 12 -19.09 33.23 -31.90
N ALA A 13 -19.00 33.67 -33.16
CA ALA A 13 -19.85 33.21 -34.25
C ALA A 13 -19.24 31.99 -34.97
N PHE A 14 -19.95 30.85 -34.86
CA PHE A 14 -19.79 29.60 -35.61
C PHE A 14 -18.55 28.74 -35.33
N ILE A 15 -18.55 28.06 -34.18
CA ILE A 15 -17.90 26.74 -34.10
C ILE A 15 -18.72 25.77 -34.97
N PRO A 16 -18.14 25.13 -36.01
CA PRO A 16 -18.80 24.12 -36.82
C PRO A 16 -19.47 23.02 -35.98
N PRO A 17 -20.63 22.47 -36.40
CA PRO A 17 -21.29 21.36 -35.70
C PRO A 17 -20.35 20.18 -35.41
N LEU A 18 -19.44 19.88 -36.34
CA LEU A 18 -18.43 18.84 -36.19
C LEU A 18 -17.48 19.09 -35.01
N LEU A 19 -17.02 20.34 -34.83
CA LEU A 19 -16.18 20.73 -33.70
C LEU A 19 -16.95 20.71 -32.36
N LYS A 20 -18.27 21.00 -32.39
CA LYS A 20 -19.12 20.82 -31.20
C LYS A 20 -19.33 19.34 -30.85
N SER A 21 -19.50 18.48 -31.84
CA SER A 21 -19.58 17.05 -31.59
C SER A 21 -18.26 16.50 -31.05
N ALA A 22 -17.13 16.89 -31.65
CA ALA A 22 -15.79 16.50 -31.21
C ALA A 22 -15.51 16.92 -29.76
N GLY A 23 -15.87 18.16 -29.38
CA GLY A 23 -15.70 18.63 -28.00
C GLY A 23 -16.55 17.85 -26.99
N LEU A 24 -17.79 17.49 -27.34
CA LEU A 24 -18.64 16.67 -26.47
C LEU A 24 -18.11 15.23 -26.35
N ILE A 25 -17.61 14.64 -27.45
CA ILE A 25 -16.97 13.31 -27.45
C ILE A 25 -15.71 13.33 -26.58
N ALA A 26 -14.85 14.34 -26.73
CA ALA A 26 -13.67 14.49 -25.89
C ALA A 26 -14.04 14.60 -24.40
N GLY A 27 -15.11 15.32 -24.08
CA GLY A 27 -15.63 15.38 -22.71
C GLY A 27 -16.16 14.04 -22.20
N ALA A 28 -16.87 13.28 -23.03
CA ALA A 28 -17.35 11.95 -22.68
C ALA A 28 -16.18 10.98 -22.45
N LEU A 29 -15.14 11.03 -23.30
CA LEU A 29 -13.92 10.25 -23.14
C LEU A 29 -13.16 10.64 -21.87
N ALA A 30 -13.10 11.93 -21.53
CA ALA A 30 -12.46 12.40 -20.30
C ALA A 30 -13.24 12.02 -19.03
N ALA A 31 -14.53 11.72 -19.14
CA ALA A 31 -15.32 11.18 -18.03
C ALA A 31 -15.01 9.70 -17.72
N ILE A 32 -14.26 9.01 -18.59
CA ILE A 32 -13.90 7.60 -18.41
C ILE A 32 -12.84 7.41 -17.31
N PRO A 33 -11.66 8.04 -17.37
CA PRO A 33 -10.70 7.96 -16.29
C PRO A 33 -11.19 8.76 -15.08
N PHE A 34 -11.23 8.12 -13.91
CA PHE A 34 -11.63 8.73 -12.64
C PHE A 34 -10.93 10.08 -12.43
N PHE A 35 -9.61 10.12 -12.66
CA PHE A 35 -8.76 11.31 -12.47
C PHE A 35 -8.93 12.46 -13.49
N PHE A 36 -9.55 12.25 -14.66
CA PHE A 36 -9.82 13.35 -15.60
C PHE A 36 -11.30 13.71 -15.72
N SER A 37 -12.15 13.13 -14.86
CA SER A 37 -13.58 13.42 -14.81
C SER A 37 -13.90 14.92 -14.62
N TRP A 38 -13.00 15.71 -14.01
CA TRP A 38 -13.12 17.17 -13.94
C TRP A 38 -13.05 17.88 -15.31
N ILE A 39 -12.34 17.32 -16.29
CA ILE A 39 -12.29 17.85 -17.66
C ILE A 39 -13.69 17.75 -18.28
N ALA A 40 -14.41 16.65 -18.03
CA ALA A 40 -15.79 16.48 -18.47
C ALA A 40 -16.73 17.52 -17.82
N LEU A 41 -16.52 17.89 -16.54
CA LEU A 41 -17.23 19.00 -15.91
C LEU A 41 -16.94 20.34 -16.58
N LEU A 42 -15.68 20.65 -16.89
CA LEU A 42 -15.31 21.90 -17.56
C LEU A 42 -15.90 22.00 -18.97
N ILE A 43 -15.78 20.94 -19.76
CA ILE A 43 -16.41 20.87 -21.08
C ILE A 43 -17.92 21.01 -20.92
N GLY A 44 -18.53 20.29 -19.98
CA GLY A 44 -19.96 20.43 -19.66
C GLY A 44 -20.38 21.87 -19.33
N ALA A 45 -19.56 22.60 -18.58
CA ALA A 45 -19.79 24.00 -18.21
C ALA A 45 -19.77 24.91 -19.44
N VAL A 46 -18.77 24.76 -20.29
CA VAL A 46 -18.67 25.52 -21.56
C VAL A 46 -19.92 25.27 -22.41
N TYR A 47 -20.35 24.02 -22.54
CA TYR A 47 -21.57 23.68 -23.30
C TYR A 47 -22.82 24.29 -22.69
N PHE A 48 -22.94 24.25 -21.37
CA PHE A 48 -24.12 24.74 -20.64
C PHE A 48 -24.27 26.27 -20.66
N PHE A 49 -23.17 27.00 -20.49
CA PHE A 49 -23.19 28.47 -20.39
C PHE A 49 -23.04 29.17 -21.75
N CYS A 50 -22.26 28.62 -22.69
CA CYS A 50 -21.94 29.30 -23.94
C CYS A 50 -22.85 28.93 -25.12
N PHE A 51 -23.55 27.79 -25.06
CA PHE A 51 -24.41 27.32 -26.16
C PHE A 51 -25.90 27.39 -25.82
N LYS A 52 -26.74 27.17 -26.83
CA LYS A 52 -28.21 27.24 -26.75
C LYS A 52 -28.86 25.93 -27.21
N GLY A 53 -30.12 25.73 -26.84
CA GLY A 53 -30.91 24.59 -27.31
C GLY A 53 -30.39 23.25 -26.77
N ALA A 54 -30.28 22.25 -27.65
CA ALA A 54 -29.85 20.89 -27.29
C ALA A 54 -28.42 20.88 -26.72
N TRP A 55 -27.50 21.66 -27.28
CA TRP A 55 -26.09 21.70 -26.84
C TRP A 55 -25.93 22.13 -25.37
N ARG A 56 -26.76 23.08 -24.92
CA ARG A 56 -26.80 23.46 -23.51
C ARG A 56 -27.24 22.32 -22.60
N ARG A 57 -28.24 21.53 -23.04
CA ARG A 57 -28.71 20.36 -22.29
C ARG A 57 -27.64 19.27 -22.23
N TRP A 58 -26.97 19.02 -23.35
CA TRP A 58 -25.88 18.05 -23.42
C TRP A 58 -24.69 18.42 -22.54
N GLY A 59 -24.37 19.73 -22.41
CA GLY A 59 -23.36 20.18 -21.46
C GLY A 59 -23.69 19.84 -20.00
N PHE A 60 -24.94 20.04 -19.60
CA PHE A 60 -25.39 19.65 -18.26
C PHE A 60 -25.39 18.13 -18.06
N VAL A 61 -25.89 17.37 -19.05
CA VAL A 61 -25.92 15.89 -19.00
C VAL A 61 -24.50 15.34 -18.89
N LEU A 62 -23.55 15.87 -19.65
CA LEU A 62 -22.15 15.46 -19.56
C LEU A 62 -21.57 15.71 -18.16
N ALA A 63 -21.76 16.91 -17.62
CA ALA A 63 -21.28 17.25 -16.28
C ALA A 63 -21.93 16.36 -15.20
N LEU A 64 -23.23 16.11 -15.29
CA LEU A 64 -23.94 15.24 -14.35
C LEU A 64 -23.52 13.78 -14.49
N ALA A 65 -23.32 13.28 -15.70
CA ALA A 65 -22.82 11.93 -15.94
C ALA A 65 -21.42 11.74 -15.34
N ALA A 66 -20.51 12.70 -15.53
CA ALA A 66 -19.18 12.67 -14.92
C ALA A 66 -19.24 12.65 -13.38
N ALA A 67 -20.10 13.48 -12.78
CA ALA A 67 -20.29 13.52 -11.34
C ALA A 67 -20.88 12.21 -10.77
N LEU A 68 -21.88 11.65 -11.45
CA LEU A 68 -22.51 10.38 -11.05
C LEU A 68 -21.57 9.20 -11.24
N ALA A 69 -20.77 9.18 -12.31
CA ALA A 69 -19.76 8.16 -12.54
C ALA A 69 -18.71 8.14 -11.43
N ALA A 70 -18.34 9.30 -10.88
CA ALA A 70 -17.43 9.37 -9.73
C ALA A 70 -18.08 8.89 -8.40
N ASN A 71 -19.41 8.92 -8.27
CA ASN A 71 -20.12 8.49 -7.05
C ASN A 71 -20.54 7.02 -7.06
N ALA A 72 -20.69 6.41 -8.24
CA ALA A 72 -21.14 5.02 -8.41
C ALA A 72 -20.20 3.95 -7.79
N PRO A 73 -18.86 4.10 -7.74
CA PRO A 73 -17.96 3.13 -7.09
C PRO A 73 -18.14 3.03 -5.56
N LEU A 74 -18.71 4.06 -4.90
CA LEU A 74 -18.75 4.15 -3.43
C LEU A 74 -19.90 3.36 -2.77
N ARG A 75 -20.70 2.61 -3.52
CA ARG A 75 -21.87 1.88 -2.97
C ARG A 75 -21.85 0.41 -3.38
N GLY A 76 -21.04 -0.38 -2.67
CA GLY A 76 -21.27 -1.80 -2.46
C GLY A 76 -20.99 -2.74 -3.64
N PHE A 77 -19.81 -2.65 -4.24
CA PHE A 77 -19.34 -3.67 -5.19
C PHE A 77 -18.11 -4.37 -4.65
N ASP A 78 -18.31 -5.25 -3.67
CA ASP A 78 -17.26 -6.10 -3.09
C ASP A 78 -16.79 -7.22 -4.05
N GLU A 79 -17.40 -7.37 -5.23
CA GLU A 79 -17.20 -8.53 -6.13
C GLU A 79 -16.70 -8.22 -7.56
N ILE A 80 -16.35 -6.97 -7.95
CA ILE A 80 -16.20 -6.62 -9.39
C ILE A 80 -14.83 -5.98 -9.77
N THR A 81 -14.29 -6.46 -10.89
CA THR A 81 -12.88 -6.49 -11.34
C THR A 81 -12.35 -5.28 -12.14
N GLY A 82 -11.00 -5.19 -12.25
CA GLY A 82 -10.08 -4.23 -12.88
C GLY A 82 -10.39 -3.51 -14.22
N ILE A 83 -11.52 -3.74 -14.90
CA ILE A 83 -11.91 -3.04 -16.16
C ILE A 83 -13.16 -2.15 -15.93
N TYR A 84 -13.36 -1.71 -14.69
CA TYR A 84 -14.51 -0.90 -14.28
C TYR A 84 -14.72 0.41 -15.08
N PRO A 85 -13.72 1.17 -15.57
CA PRO A 85 -13.98 2.48 -16.17
C PRO A 85 -14.85 2.44 -17.43
N LEU A 86 -14.57 1.52 -18.35
CA LEU A 86 -15.33 1.38 -19.60
C LEU A 86 -16.73 0.79 -19.34
N PHE A 87 -16.82 -0.21 -18.46
CA PHE A 87 -18.10 -0.83 -18.11
C PHE A 87 -18.98 0.07 -17.25
N LEU A 88 -18.44 0.76 -16.25
CA LEU A 88 -19.18 1.71 -15.42
C LEU A 88 -19.63 2.92 -16.23
N VAL A 89 -18.78 3.47 -17.11
CA VAL A 89 -19.20 4.53 -18.02
C VAL A 89 -20.29 3.98 -18.94
N ALA A 90 -20.14 2.79 -19.51
CA ALA A 90 -21.19 2.19 -20.33
C ALA A 90 -22.50 2.01 -19.52
N TYR A 91 -22.46 1.53 -18.29
CA TYR A 91 -23.63 1.29 -17.44
C TYR A 91 -24.24 2.56 -16.87
N VAL A 92 -23.46 3.52 -16.38
CA VAL A 92 -23.93 4.80 -15.84
C VAL A 92 -24.39 5.70 -16.97
N VAL A 93 -23.68 5.76 -18.10
CA VAL A 93 -24.14 6.49 -19.28
C VAL A 93 -25.38 5.82 -19.87
N ALA A 94 -25.39 4.50 -20.07
CA ALA A 94 -26.58 3.79 -20.56
C ALA A 94 -27.76 3.88 -19.58
N GLY A 95 -27.51 3.80 -18.28
CA GLY A 95 -28.51 3.92 -17.22
C GLY A 95 -29.07 5.33 -17.12
N THR A 96 -28.22 6.35 -17.13
CA THR A 96 -28.64 7.76 -17.18
C THR A 96 -29.40 8.05 -18.47
N PHE A 97 -28.95 7.48 -19.59
CA PHE A 97 -29.63 7.59 -20.88
C PHE A 97 -30.97 6.87 -20.87
N ALA A 98 -31.06 5.67 -20.28
CA ALA A 98 -32.30 4.91 -20.13
C ALA A 98 -33.30 5.64 -19.22
N LEU A 99 -32.85 6.17 -18.08
CA LEU A 99 -33.68 7.00 -17.20
C LEU A 99 -34.17 8.27 -17.90
N TYR A 100 -33.33 8.90 -18.71
CA TYR A 100 -33.72 10.05 -19.52
C TYR A 100 -34.78 9.67 -20.56
N LEU A 101 -34.60 8.54 -21.26
CA LEU A 101 -35.58 8.02 -22.21
C LEU A 101 -36.90 7.63 -21.52
N LEU A 102 -36.83 7.01 -20.35
CA LEU A 102 -38.00 6.70 -19.51
C LEU A 102 -38.72 7.97 -19.06
N ALA A 103 -37.99 9.02 -18.66
CA ALA A 103 -38.59 10.30 -18.30
C ALA A 103 -39.27 10.97 -19.50
N LEU A 104 -38.67 10.90 -20.70
CA LEU A 104 -39.30 11.39 -21.93
C LEU A 104 -40.54 10.58 -22.31
N ALA A 105 -40.48 9.26 -22.18
CA ALA A 105 -41.61 8.36 -22.45
C ALA A 105 -42.75 8.57 -21.44
N ALA A 106 -42.44 8.64 -20.14
CA ALA A 106 -43.39 8.95 -19.08
C ALA A 106 -44.03 10.32 -19.29
N ASP A 107 -43.25 11.34 -19.65
CA ASP A 107 -43.78 12.65 -19.98
C ASP A 107 -44.67 12.62 -21.24
N ALA A 108 -44.32 11.85 -22.27
CA ALA A 108 -45.16 11.66 -23.45
C ALA A 108 -46.49 10.96 -23.12
N LEU A 109 -46.45 9.97 -22.23
CA LEU A 109 -47.62 9.22 -21.75
C LEU A 109 -48.53 10.09 -20.87
N LEU A 110 -47.95 10.74 -19.86
CA LEU A 110 -48.65 11.58 -18.89
C LEU A 110 -49.21 12.87 -19.50
N ARG A 111 -48.63 13.39 -20.59
CA ARG A 111 -49.20 14.52 -21.36
C ARG A 111 -50.61 14.26 -21.87
N ARG A 112 -51.06 13.00 -21.96
CA ARG A 112 -52.45 12.67 -22.31
C ARG A 112 -53.41 12.99 -21.14
N CYS A 113 -52.94 12.95 -19.90
CA CYS A 113 -53.70 13.29 -18.71
C CYS A 113 -53.89 14.82 -18.56
N GLN A 114 -55.13 15.27 -18.46
CA GLN A 114 -55.44 16.71 -18.34
C GLN A 114 -54.91 17.32 -17.04
N GLY A 115 -54.98 16.59 -15.92
CA GLY A 115 -54.44 17.02 -14.62
C GLY A 115 -52.93 17.24 -14.62
N TYR A 116 -52.16 16.34 -15.24
CA TYR A 116 -50.71 16.50 -15.40
C TYR A 116 -50.36 17.70 -16.28
N ARG A 117 -51.08 17.91 -17.39
CA ARG A 117 -50.90 19.10 -18.24
C ARG A 117 -51.11 20.40 -17.46
N GLN A 118 -52.18 20.48 -16.66
CA GLN A 118 -52.45 21.66 -15.83
C GLN A 118 -51.39 21.85 -14.73
N LEU A 119 -50.99 20.78 -14.04
CA LEU A 119 -49.94 20.82 -13.02
C LEU A 119 -48.61 21.29 -13.60
N LYS A 120 -48.18 20.70 -14.73
CA LYS A 120 -46.94 21.07 -15.43
C LYS A 120 -46.97 22.52 -15.90
N LEU A 121 -48.09 23.01 -16.41
CA LEU A 121 -48.25 24.41 -16.81
C LEU A 121 -48.22 25.36 -15.60
N LYS A 122 -48.91 25.02 -14.50
CA LYS A 122 -48.87 25.77 -13.24
C LYS A 122 -47.45 25.84 -12.69
N LEU A 123 -46.73 24.72 -12.66
CA LEU A 123 -45.34 24.66 -12.20
C LEU A 123 -44.42 25.47 -13.12
N LYS A 124 -44.54 25.31 -14.44
CA LYS A 124 -43.77 26.08 -15.43
C LYS A 124 -44.00 27.59 -15.27
N ASN A 125 -45.24 28.01 -15.06
CA ASN A 125 -45.59 29.41 -14.87
C ASN A 125 -45.06 29.95 -13.53
N LYS A 126 -45.15 29.16 -12.44
CA LYS A 126 -44.55 29.51 -11.14
C LYS A 126 -43.03 29.67 -11.24
N ILE A 127 -42.34 28.74 -11.91
CA ILE A 127 -40.89 28.81 -12.13
C ILE A 127 -40.54 30.00 -13.03
N ALA A 128 -41.29 30.23 -14.11
CA ALA A 128 -41.05 31.36 -15.00
C ALA A 128 -41.28 32.72 -14.31
N ALA A 129 -42.25 32.80 -13.38
CA ALA A 129 -42.49 33.98 -12.56
C ALA A 129 -41.38 34.20 -11.52
N ALA A 130 -40.89 33.14 -10.89
CA ALA A 130 -39.77 33.17 -9.94
C ALA A 130 -38.43 33.56 -10.60
N ILE A 131 -38.29 33.33 -11.92
CA ILE A 131 -37.07 33.56 -12.69
C ILE A 131 -37.36 34.50 -13.88
N SER A 132 -38.02 35.62 -13.60
CA SER A 132 -38.58 36.52 -14.61
C SER A 132 -37.52 37.40 -15.28
N THR A 133 -36.48 37.80 -14.54
CA THR A 133 -35.42 38.70 -15.03
C THR A 133 -34.20 37.95 -15.57
N ARG A 134 -33.41 38.60 -16.45
CA ARG A 134 -32.12 38.06 -16.93
C ARG A 134 -31.16 37.68 -15.78
N PRO A 135 -30.93 38.51 -14.74
CA PRO A 135 -30.07 38.12 -13.62
C PRO A 135 -30.61 36.91 -12.85
N GLN A 136 -31.93 36.82 -12.62
CA GLN A 136 -32.52 35.65 -11.98
C GLN A 136 -32.30 34.36 -12.81
N ARG A 137 -32.42 34.44 -14.15
CA ARG A 137 -32.16 33.29 -15.05
C ARG A 137 -30.70 32.87 -15.05
N ALA A 138 -29.79 33.83 -14.98
CA ALA A 138 -28.36 33.55 -14.84
C ALA A 138 -28.08 32.88 -13.49
N ALA A 139 -28.60 33.42 -12.39
CA ALA A 139 -28.46 32.85 -11.04
C ALA A 139 -29.01 31.42 -10.96
N ALA A 140 -30.24 31.18 -11.46
CA ALA A 140 -30.83 29.85 -11.50
C ALA A 140 -30.03 28.85 -12.36
N SER A 141 -29.39 29.33 -13.44
CA SER A 141 -28.51 28.50 -14.27
C SER A 141 -27.23 28.13 -13.51
N ILE A 142 -26.63 29.08 -12.79
CA ILE A 142 -25.46 28.85 -11.96
C ILE A 142 -25.80 27.82 -10.87
N VAL A 143 -26.88 28.04 -10.11
CA VAL A 143 -27.33 27.11 -9.07
C VAL A 143 -27.58 25.71 -9.63
N LEU A 144 -28.23 25.61 -10.80
CA LEU A 144 -28.44 24.32 -11.44
C LEU A 144 -27.12 23.63 -11.78
N PHE A 145 -26.15 24.35 -12.34
CA PHE A 145 -24.85 23.78 -12.71
C PHE A 145 -23.95 23.49 -11.50
N LEU A 146 -24.19 24.13 -10.34
CA LEU A 146 -23.48 23.78 -9.11
C LEU A 146 -23.82 22.37 -8.61
N VAL A 147 -24.95 21.78 -9.01
CA VAL A 147 -25.33 20.41 -8.62
C VAL A 147 -24.30 19.36 -9.06
N PRO A 148 -23.97 19.20 -10.36
CA PRO A 148 -22.95 18.24 -10.78
C PRO A 148 -21.56 18.58 -10.22
N VAL A 149 -21.22 19.85 -10.06
CA VAL A 149 -19.95 20.26 -9.43
C VAL A 149 -19.88 19.81 -7.97
N ALA A 150 -20.96 20.03 -7.20
CA ALA A 150 -21.03 19.64 -5.79
C ALA A 150 -21.01 18.12 -5.62
N LEU A 151 -21.74 17.37 -6.47
CA LEU A 151 -21.73 15.90 -6.46
C LEU A 151 -20.36 15.33 -6.80
N TRP A 152 -19.65 15.92 -7.75
CA TRP A 152 -18.30 15.49 -8.06
C TRP A 152 -17.33 15.86 -6.94
N ALA A 153 -17.41 17.08 -6.41
CA ALA A 153 -16.54 17.57 -5.35
C ALA A 153 -16.69 16.78 -4.05
N SER A 154 -17.89 16.30 -3.71
CA SER A 154 -18.15 15.53 -2.48
C SER A 154 -17.40 14.21 -2.39
N VAL A 155 -16.87 13.70 -3.50
CA VAL A 155 -16.06 12.46 -3.56
C VAL A 155 -14.59 12.76 -3.85
N ASN A 156 -14.33 13.82 -4.62
CA ASN A 156 -13.02 14.05 -5.21
C ASN A 156 -12.16 15.07 -4.45
N ILE A 157 -12.77 15.80 -3.51
CA ILE A 157 -12.14 16.88 -2.77
C ILE A 157 -12.48 16.75 -1.29
N ASP A 158 -11.44 16.59 -0.47
CA ASP A 158 -11.52 16.83 0.96
C ASP A 158 -10.86 18.18 1.30
N LEU A 159 -11.70 19.18 1.59
CA LEU A 159 -11.24 20.53 1.93
C LEU A 159 -10.40 20.57 3.21
N ALA A 160 -10.64 19.66 4.16
CA ALA A 160 -9.84 19.60 5.38
C ALA A 160 -8.43 19.13 5.02
N VAL A 161 -8.29 18.07 4.22
CA VAL A 161 -7.00 17.58 3.73
C VAL A 161 -6.28 18.67 2.92
N ILE A 162 -6.96 19.39 2.02
CA ILE A 162 -6.31 20.45 1.23
C ILE A 162 -5.77 21.59 2.11
N SER A 163 -6.54 22.02 3.11
CA SER A 163 -6.28 23.26 3.84
C SER A 163 -5.54 23.10 5.15
N ASP A 164 -5.66 21.94 5.80
CA ASP A 164 -5.04 21.65 7.08
C ASP A 164 -3.80 20.77 6.89
N ASN A 165 -2.64 21.37 7.12
CA ASN A 165 -1.34 20.70 7.18
C ASN A 165 -0.60 21.11 8.46
N ARG A 166 -1.35 21.31 9.55
CA ARG A 166 -0.81 21.77 10.83
C ARG A 166 0.00 20.65 11.50
N PRO A 167 1.12 21.01 12.17
CA PRO A 167 1.89 20.07 12.98
C PRO A 167 1.04 19.30 13.97
N ARG A 168 1.20 17.97 14.00
CA ARG A 168 0.43 17.08 14.89
C ARG A 168 1.30 16.17 15.73
N LEU A 169 2.29 15.51 15.11
CA LEU A 169 3.18 14.57 15.77
C LEU A 169 4.57 14.62 15.14
N LEU A 170 5.59 14.24 15.90
CA LEU A 170 6.92 13.97 15.35
C LEU A 170 7.16 12.47 15.25
N TRP A 171 7.74 12.04 14.13
CA TRP A 171 8.37 10.74 13.97
C TRP A 171 9.88 10.93 13.95
N VAL A 172 10.59 10.10 14.71
CA VAL A 172 12.05 10.10 14.78
C VAL A 172 12.57 8.78 14.23
N HIS A 173 13.31 8.82 13.11
CA HIS A 173 13.89 7.62 12.49
C HIS A 173 15.40 7.60 12.68
N ALA A 174 15.92 6.50 13.20
CA ALA A 174 17.34 6.24 13.34
C ALA A 174 17.68 4.83 12.82
N PRO A 175 18.95 4.55 12.45
CA PRO A 175 19.39 3.20 12.15
C PRO A 175 19.15 2.29 13.35
N SER A 176 18.61 1.09 13.13
CA SER A 176 18.35 0.13 14.21
C SER A 176 19.63 -0.44 14.82
N THR A 177 20.75 -0.37 14.10
CA THR A 177 22.05 -0.87 14.57
C THR A 177 23.17 0.10 14.21
N VAL A 178 24.03 0.44 15.17
CA VAL A 178 25.17 1.35 14.97
C VAL A 178 26.42 0.83 15.71
N SER A 179 27.61 1.14 15.21
CA SER A 179 28.85 0.82 15.93
C SER A 179 29.05 1.75 17.13
N PRO A 180 29.57 1.25 18.26
CA PRO A 180 29.95 2.08 19.40
C PRO A 180 30.89 3.21 18.98
N GLY A 181 30.48 4.45 19.24
CA GLY A 181 31.28 5.65 18.98
C GLY A 181 31.31 6.11 17.52
N ALA A 182 30.60 5.44 16.61
CA ALA A 182 30.43 5.90 15.24
C ALA A 182 29.37 7.00 15.15
N ASP A 183 29.58 7.94 14.23
CA ASP A 183 28.56 8.91 13.85
C ASP A 183 27.50 8.23 12.99
N PHE A 184 26.23 8.53 13.26
CA PHE A 184 25.11 8.05 12.45
C PHE A 184 24.08 9.15 12.22
N PRO A 185 23.44 9.17 11.03
CA PRO A 185 22.35 10.09 10.76
C PRO A 185 21.07 9.62 11.43
N PHE A 186 20.23 10.55 11.88
CA PHE A 186 18.84 10.27 12.26
C PHE A 186 17.96 11.42 11.77
N GLN A 187 16.69 11.14 11.49
CA GLN A 187 15.76 12.11 10.93
C GLN A 187 14.64 12.42 11.91
N VAL A 188 14.29 13.70 12.04
CA VAL A 188 13.06 14.14 12.72
C VAL A 188 12.10 14.67 11.68
N GLN A 189 10.88 14.16 11.72
CA GLN A 189 9.80 14.48 10.79
C GLN A 189 8.57 14.92 11.55
N CYS A 190 7.99 16.06 11.17
CA CYS A 190 6.71 16.53 11.68
C CYS A 190 5.61 16.17 10.69
N TRP A 191 4.62 15.44 11.15
CA TRP A 191 3.47 14.99 10.38
C TRP A 191 2.20 15.71 10.84
N ASP A 192 1.26 15.90 9.91
CA ASP A 192 -0.08 16.40 10.18
C ASP A 192 -1.05 15.27 10.56
N ARG A 193 -2.30 15.62 10.84
CA ARG A 193 -3.36 14.67 11.24
C ARG A 193 -3.77 13.66 10.15
N PHE A 194 -3.30 13.83 8.91
CA PHE A 194 -3.54 12.94 7.78
C PHE A 194 -2.26 12.20 7.39
N GLU A 195 -1.24 12.26 8.25
CA GLU A 195 0.08 11.68 8.03
C GLU A 195 0.72 12.17 6.75
N ARG A 196 0.70 13.48 6.54
CA ARG A 196 1.58 14.12 5.54
C ARG A 196 2.59 14.98 6.27
N LEU A 197 3.80 15.07 5.73
CA LEU A 197 4.80 15.99 6.27
C LEU A 197 4.24 17.42 6.33
N SER A 198 4.43 18.08 7.46
CA SER A 198 3.93 19.42 7.70
C SER A 198 4.88 20.47 7.11
N ALA A 199 4.47 21.09 6.01
CA ALA A 199 5.18 22.24 5.44
C ALA A 199 5.19 23.47 6.35
N LEU A 200 4.37 23.47 7.41
CA LEU A 200 4.13 24.59 8.31
C LEU A 200 4.93 24.54 9.61
N TYR A 201 5.60 23.42 9.92
CA TYR A 201 6.26 23.18 11.20
C TYR A 201 7.42 24.14 11.50
N ARG A 202 7.38 24.79 12.66
CA ARG A 202 8.37 25.80 13.12
C ARG A 202 8.89 25.53 14.53
N GLY A 203 8.57 24.37 15.08
CA GLY A 203 8.98 23.98 16.42
C GLY A 203 10.50 23.99 16.62
N THR A 204 10.90 24.27 17.86
CA THR A 204 12.26 24.05 18.35
C THR A 204 12.30 22.68 19.01
N VAL A 205 13.17 21.81 18.51
CA VAL A 205 13.42 20.48 19.06
C VAL A 205 14.64 20.48 19.98
N ARG A 206 14.58 19.67 21.03
CA ARG A 206 15.69 19.38 21.95
C ARG A 206 15.86 17.88 22.09
N PHE A 207 17.11 17.44 22.19
CA PHE A 207 17.47 16.03 22.17
C PHE A 207 17.90 15.56 23.54
N SER A 208 17.46 14.37 23.91
CA SER A 208 17.92 13.61 25.06
C SER A 208 17.99 12.13 24.70
N LEU A 209 18.58 11.31 25.57
CA LEU A 209 18.77 9.89 25.33
C LEU A 209 18.19 9.09 26.49
N GLU A 210 17.49 8.02 26.16
CA GLU A 210 17.14 6.96 27.10
C GLU A 210 17.91 5.70 26.71
N SER A 211 18.44 4.98 27.69
CA SER A 211 19.43 3.92 27.46
C SER A 211 19.14 2.76 28.39
N CYS A 212 19.22 1.55 27.85
CA CYS A 212 18.88 0.32 28.55
C CYS A 212 19.89 -0.79 28.23
N HIS A 213 20.14 -1.65 29.21
CA HIS A 213 20.90 -2.87 29.01
C HIS A 213 20.16 -3.81 28.03
N GLU A 214 20.88 -4.30 27.02
CA GLU A 214 20.33 -5.17 25.98
C GLU A 214 19.69 -6.45 26.54
N SER A 215 20.32 -7.07 27.55
CA SER A 215 19.90 -8.38 28.08
C SER A 215 18.83 -8.31 29.17
N THR A 216 18.68 -7.17 29.86
CA THR A 216 17.80 -7.05 31.03
C THR A 216 16.73 -5.97 30.88
N GLY A 217 16.87 -5.07 29.89
CA GLY A 217 16.03 -3.88 29.78
C GLY A 217 16.22 -2.85 30.88
N ALA A 218 17.13 -3.08 31.84
CA ALA A 218 17.37 -2.18 32.95
C ALA A 218 18.01 -0.86 32.47
N ALA A 219 17.59 0.27 33.04
CA ALA A 219 18.09 1.58 32.67
C ALA A 219 19.62 1.70 32.87
N LEU A 220 20.30 2.26 31.86
CA LEU A 220 21.71 2.61 31.86
C LEU A 220 21.87 4.08 32.23
N ALA A 221 22.47 4.36 33.40
CA ALA A 221 22.83 5.72 33.78
C ALA A 221 24.10 6.19 33.03
N ASN A 222 24.14 7.46 32.65
CA ASN A 222 25.32 8.14 32.08
C ASN A 222 25.87 7.52 30.78
N ALA A 223 24.99 7.15 29.85
CA ALA A 223 25.42 6.73 28.51
C ALA A 223 26.22 7.85 27.81
N ALA A 224 27.40 7.51 27.30
CA ALA A 224 28.26 8.41 26.57
C ALA A 224 27.67 8.67 25.19
N ALA A 225 27.17 9.89 24.96
CA ALA A 225 26.59 10.27 23.68
C ALA A 225 26.89 11.74 23.34
N LEU A 226 27.00 12.01 22.04
CA LEU A 226 27.03 13.35 21.47
C LEU A 226 25.72 13.54 20.70
N LEU A 227 24.84 14.38 21.24
CA LEU A 227 23.56 14.73 20.62
C LEU A 227 23.65 16.13 20.00
N PRO A 228 22.83 16.44 18.98
CA PRO A 228 22.78 17.78 18.40
C PRO A 228 22.35 18.84 19.43
N PRO A 229 22.72 20.11 19.23
CA PRO A 229 22.13 21.21 19.99
C PRO A 229 20.65 21.37 19.64
N ALA A 230 19.94 22.18 20.43
CA ALA A 230 18.56 22.56 20.11
C ALA A 230 18.47 23.18 18.71
N TYR A 231 17.45 22.81 17.94
CA TYR A 231 17.29 23.24 16.55
C TYR A 231 15.87 23.74 16.29
N THR A 232 15.74 24.85 15.57
CA THR A 232 14.44 25.43 15.20
C THR A 232 14.18 25.22 13.71
N PHE A 233 13.07 24.54 13.40
CA PHE A 233 12.70 24.21 12.03
C PHE A 233 12.33 25.43 11.20
N THR A 234 12.69 25.38 9.92
CA THR A 234 12.31 26.36 8.91
C THR A 234 11.18 25.82 8.03
N ALA A 235 10.09 26.59 7.92
CA ALA A 235 8.89 26.17 7.19
C ALA A 235 8.47 27.11 6.06
N SER A 236 7.65 26.55 5.16
CA SER A 236 6.84 27.28 4.20
C SER A 236 5.80 28.16 4.91
N SER A 237 5.29 29.16 4.19
CA SER A 237 4.17 30.00 4.65
C SER A 237 2.81 29.45 4.21
N ARG A 238 2.80 28.36 3.43
CA ARG A 238 1.58 27.74 2.90
C ARG A 238 1.59 26.23 3.16
N PRO A 239 0.42 25.64 3.47
CA PRO A 239 0.29 24.20 3.59
C PRO A 239 0.60 23.51 2.25
N SER A 240 1.06 22.26 2.31
CA SER A 240 1.24 21.42 1.14
C SER A 240 1.13 19.95 1.50
N ASP A 241 0.50 19.20 0.61
CA ASP A 241 0.45 17.75 0.61
C ASP A 241 1.78 17.08 0.18
N THR A 242 2.72 17.84 -0.38
CA THR A 242 4.07 17.38 -0.74
C THR A 242 5.14 18.29 -0.16
N ALA A 243 5.13 18.47 1.16
CA ALA A 243 6.09 19.33 1.86
C ALA A 243 7.56 19.00 1.50
N TYR A 244 7.88 17.72 1.33
CA TYR A 244 9.22 17.24 0.96
C TYR A 244 9.69 17.68 -0.45
N LEU A 245 8.78 18.10 -1.34
CA LEU A 245 9.13 18.64 -2.66
C LEU A 245 9.33 20.16 -2.66
N LEU A 246 9.02 20.85 -1.56
CA LEU A 246 9.07 22.32 -1.49
C LEU A 246 10.49 22.89 -1.25
N GLY A 247 11.53 22.05 -1.17
CA GLY A 247 12.81 22.44 -0.59
C GLY A 247 13.92 22.88 -1.55
N LYS A 248 14.01 24.19 -1.83
CA LYS A 248 15.26 24.91 -2.11
C LYS A 248 15.78 25.59 -0.82
N GLY A 249 16.14 24.80 0.21
CA GLY A 249 16.80 25.30 1.44
C GLY A 249 15.92 25.54 2.68
N LYS A 250 14.75 24.89 2.81
CA LYS A 250 13.93 24.88 4.06
C LYS A 250 13.67 23.43 4.50
N ASP A 251 13.40 23.23 5.79
CA ASP A 251 13.14 21.91 6.38
C ASP A 251 11.76 21.37 5.98
N ASN A 252 10.72 22.23 5.98
CA ASN A 252 9.33 21.86 5.66
C ASN A 252 8.87 20.60 6.40
N GLY A 253 9.13 20.56 7.71
CA GLY A 253 8.75 19.46 8.58
C GLY A 253 9.71 18.27 8.58
N ARG A 254 10.86 18.31 7.90
CA ARG A 254 11.83 17.21 7.92
C ARG A 254 13.27 17.72 8.00
N HIS A 255 14.06 17.19 8.93
CA HIS A 255 15.48 17.51 9.04
C HIS A 255 16.29 16.28 9.48
N THR A 256 17.47 16.09 8.89
CA THR A 256 18.41 15.03 9.25
C THR A 256 19.52 15.59 10.13
N PHE A 257 19.74 14.96 11.27
CA PHE A 257 20.76 15.29 12.26
C PHE A 257 21.81 14.18 12.33
N THR A 258 22.90 14.43 13.06
CA THR A 258 23.93 13.42 13.36
C THR A 258 24.02 13.23 14.86
N ALA A 259 24.07 11.97 15.31
CA ALA A 259 24.34 11.60 16.69
C ALA A 259 25.50 10.61 16.76
N ARG A 260 26.07 10.46 17.96
CA ARG A 260 27.06 9.45 18.30
C ARG A 260 26.72 8.86 19.66
N ILE A 261 26.75 7.54 19.79
CA ILE A 261 26.56 6.84 21.06
C ILE A 261 27.73 5.87 21.24
N GLY A 262 28.49 6.05 22.32
CA GLY A 262 29.66 5.24 22.64
C GLY A 262 29.40 4.11 23.62
N THR A 263 28.28 4.15 24.35
CA THR A 263 27.92 3.11 25.31
C THR A 263 27.15 2.00 24.60
N PRO A 264 27.59 0.73 24.68
CA PRO A 264 26.82 -0.40 24.16
C PRO A 264 25.50 -0.61 24.90
N GLY A 265 24.48 -1.04 24.17
CA GLY A 265 23.13 -1.26 24.70
C GLY A 265 22.04 -0.89 23.70
N ILE A 266 20.79 -0.84 24.18
CA ILE A 266 19.64 -0.36 23.40
C ILE A 266 19.32 1.06 23.84
N HIS A 267 19.14 1.95 22.88
CA HIS A 267 18.94 3.37 23.12
C HIS A 267 17.74 3.90 22.34
N TYR A 268 17.11 4.94 22.91
CA TYR A 268 16.06 5.71 22.26
C TYR A 268 16.44 7.18 22.26
N LEU A 269 16.43 7.80 21.08
CA LEU A 269 16.53 9.25 20.96
C LEU A 269 15.19 9.86 21.34
N LYS A 270 15.21 10.78 22.31
CA LYS A 270 14.03 11.50 22.78
C LYS A 270 14.07 12.94 22.28
N VAL A 271 13.03 13.33 21.54
CA VAL A 271 12.89 14.63 20.92
C VAL A 271 11.76 15.39 21.59
N THR A 272 12.11 16.42 22.37
CA THR A 272 11.13 17.33 22.99
C THR A 272 10.87 18.52 22.08
N ASP A 273 9.61 18.73 21.72
CA ASP A 273 9.17 19.72 20.76
C ASP A 273 8.43 20.89 21.41
N SER A 274 8.79 22.12 21.04
CA SER A 274 8.15 23.33 21.54
C SER A 274 6.77 23.63 20.96
N GLU A 275 6.45 23.14 19.75
CA GLU A 275 5.17 23.47 19.09
C GLU A 275 4.02 22.58 19.56
N THR A 276 4.26 21.27 19.68
CA THR A 276 3.31 20.30 20.23
C THR A 276 3.39 20.18 21.75
N GLY A 277 4.50 20.60 22.37
CA GLY A 277 4.72 20.53 23.82
C GLY A 277 4.96 19.10 24.34
N ARG A 278 5.41 18.19 23.48
CA ARG A 278 5.52 16.74 23.75
C ARG A 278 6.93 16.21 23.53
N THR A 279 7.18 15.01 24.04
CA THR A 279 8.42 14.25 23.80
C THR A 279 8.10 13.02 22.96
N TYR A 280 8.84 12.83 21.87
CA TYR A 280 8.71 11.69 20.96
C TYR A 280 9.96 10.82 21.02
N TYR A 281 9.79 9.52 20.85
CA TYR A 281 10.87 8.54 20.86
C TYR A 281 11.20 8.13 19.43
N SER A 282 12.46 7.75 19.19
CA SER A 282 12.84 7.04 17.98
C SER A 282 12.44 5.57 18.03
N ASN A 283 12.63 4.87 16.92
CA ASN A 283 12.84 3.43 16.98
C ASN A 283 14.05 3.08 17.87
N PRO A 284 14.14 1.85 18.41
CA PRO A 284 15.29 1.41 19.18
C PRO A 284 16.57 1.39 18.33
N ILE A 285 17.67 1.76 18.96
CA ILE A 285 19.02 1.79 18.39
C ILE A 285 19.89 0.83 19.20
N LEU A 286 20.29 -0.28 18.61
CA LEU A 286 21.26 -1.21 19.20
C LEU A 286 22.69 -0.77 18.87
N VAL A 287 23.42 -0.35 19.89
CA VAL A 287 24.82 0.06 19.79
C VAL A 287 25.69 -1.17 20.08
N SER A 288 26.17 -1.82 19.03
CA SER A 288 26.98 -3.05 19.12
C SER A 288 27.72 -3.34 17.80
N ASP A 289 28.88 -3.96 17.92
CA ASP A 289 29.65 -4.53 16.79
C ASP A 289 29.51 -6.06 16.70
N ASP A 290 28.90 -6.69 17.71
CA ASP A 290 28.80 -8.15 17.84
C ASP A 290 27.53 -8.73 17.19
N VAL A 291 26.69 -7.88 16.60
CA VAL A 291 25.41 -8.24 15.99
C VAL A 291 25.35 -7.84 14.51
N PRO A 292 24.61 -8.59 13.66
CA PRO A 292 24.36 -8.17 12.29
C PRO A 292 23.69 -6.80 12.22
N ARG A 293 23.92 -6.07 11.12
CA ARG A 293 23.17 -4.84 10.87
C ARG A 293 21.72 -5.16 10.53
N ILE A 294 20.82 -4.30 10.96
CA ILE A 294 19.40 -4.39 10.61
C ILE A 294 19.09 -3.31 9.58
N TYR A 295 18.63 -3.72 8.41
CA TYR A 295 18.21 -2.86 7.31
C TYR A 295 16.71 -3.00 7.08
N TRP A 296 16.03 -1.91 6.72
CA TRP A 296 14.59 -1.85 6.53
C TRP A 296 14.21 -1.59 5.08
N GLY A 297 13.17 -2.27 4.60
CA GLY A 297 12.69 -2.05 3.25
C GLY A 297 11.24 -2.46 3.00
N ASP A 298 10.74 -1.96 1.87
CA ASP A 298 9.43 -2.26 1.30
C ASP A 298 9.68 -2.80 -0.12
N ILE A 299 9.25 -4.03 -0.40
CA ILE A 299 9.64 -4.74 -1.63
C ILE A 299 8.45 -5.14 -2.50
N HIS A 300 7.29 -4.54 -2.27
CA HIS A 300 6.09 -4.77 -3.08
C HIS A 300 5.25 -3.48 -3.10
N THR A 301 5.26 -2.79 -4.25
CA THR A 301 4.59 -1.49 -4.47
C THR A 301 4.32 -1.24 -5.95
N HIS A 302 3.40 -0.31 -6.25
CA HIS A 302 2.96 0.01 -7.60
C HIS A 302 3.05 1.48 -7.95
N GLY A 303 3.35 1.77 -9.21
CA GLY A 303 3.57 3.12 -9.71
C GLY A 303 2.73 3.49 -10.92
N ILE A 304 3.02 4.66 -11.46
CA ILE A 304 2.30 5.23 -12.61
C ILE A 304 2.36 4.36 -13.87
N PHE A 305 3.28 3.38 -13.95
CA PHE A 305 3.42 2.55 -15.13
C PHE A 305 2.49 1.33 -15.13
N SER A 306 1.91 0.97 -13.98
CA SER A 306 0.80 0.02 -13.85
C SER A 306 -0.50 0.72 -13.40
N ASP A 307 -0.96 0.46 -12.17
CA ASP A 307 -2.19 0.99 -11.58
C ASP A 307 -1.97 1.78 -10.27
N GLY A 308 -0.71 2.01 -9.90
CA GLY A 308 -0.32 2.89 -8.81
C GLY A 308 -0.19 4.38 -9.21
N SER A 309 0.46 5.13 -8.34
CA SER A 309 0.74 6.56 -8.52
C SER A 309 2.16 6.93 -8.15
N GLY A 310 2.57 8.14 -8.54
CA GLY A 310 3.97 8.55 -8.45
C GLY A 310 4.81 7.95 -9.57
N THR A 311 5.77 8.73 -10.06
CA THR A 311 6.77 8.20 -11.01
C THR A 311 7.79 7.36 -10.25
N PRO A 312 8.51 6.43 -10.91
CA PRO A 312 9.57 5.67 -10.25
C PRO A 312 10.56 6.57 -9.48
N GLU A 313 10.99 7.68 -10.08
CA GLU A 313 11.94 8.62 -9.45
C GLU A 313 11.37 9.24 -8.17
N HIS A 314 10.06 9.56 -8.16
CA HIS A 314 9.39 10.09 -6.97
C HIS A 314 9.30 9.02 -5.88
N GLN A 315 8.98 7.78 -6.22
CA GLN A 315 8.89 6.70 -5.24
C GLN A 315 10.25 6.32 -4.64
N PHE A 316 11.30 6.21 -5.46
CA PHE A 316 12.67 6.00 -4.96
C PHE A 316 13.12 7.16 -4.06
N TYR A 317 12.81 8.40 -4.43
CA TYR A 317 13.06 9.56 -3.57
C TYR A 317 12.30 9.47 -2.24
N TYR A 318 11.02 9.10 -2.29
CA TYR A 318 10.18 8.97 -1.11
C TYR A 318 10.69 7.88 -0.18
N ALA A 319 10.91 6.68 -0.70
CA ALA A 319 11.46 5.53 0.04
C ALA A 319 12.74 5.91 0.78
N ARG A 320 13.70 6.51 0.08
CA ARG A 320 15.01 6.86 0.65
C ARG A 320 14.94 8.03 1.64
N HIS A 321 14.27 9.12 1.28
CA HIS A 321 14.42 10.38 1.99
C HIS A 321 13.26 10.72 2.92
N VAL A 322 12.07 10.18 2.67
CA VAL A 322 10.87 10.41 3.49
C VAL A 322 10.59 9.19 4.36
N ALA A 323 10.40 8.01 3.77
CA ALA A 323 10.17 6.81 4.57
C ALA A 323 11.44 6.32 5.29
N ALA A 324 12.64 6.79 4.90
CA ALA A 324 13.92 6.39 5.47
C ALA A 324 14.14 4.87 5.42
N LEU A 325 13.92 4.28 4.25
CA LEU A 325 14.22 2.88 3.95
C LEU A 325 15.68 2.72 3.52
N ASP A 326 16.27 1.59 3.87
CA ASP A 326 17.60 1.16 3.44
C ASP A 326 17.54 0.46 2.07
N PHE A 327 16.45 -0.28 1.81
CA PHE A 327 16.22 -0.91 0.52
C PHE A 327 14.76 -0.83 0.06
N TYR A 328 14.54 -0.91 -1.25
CA TYR A 328 13.21 -0.75 -1.84
C TYR A 328 13.07 -1.47 -3.18
N ALA A 329 11.89 -2.05 -3.46
CA ALA A 329 11.53 -2.55 -4.78
C ALA A 329 10.19 -1.96 -5.23
N LEU A 330 10.20 -1.30 -6.39
CA LEU A 330 9.00 -0.95 -7.14
C LEU A 330 8.70 -2.12 -8.09
N THR A 331 7.50 -2.68 -8.04
CA THR A 331 7.18 -3.99 -8.62
C THR A 331 5.92 -3.94 -9.48
N GLU A 332 5.97 -3.13 -10.53
CA GLU A 332 4.83 -2.87 -11.43
C GLU A 332 4.20 -4.17 -11.99
N HIS A 333 2.88 -4.19 -12.14
CA HIS A 333 2.17 -5.27 -12.84
C HIS A 333 2.68 -5.46 -14.28
N GLY A 334 3.17 -6.66 -14.57
CA GLY A 334 3.77 -7.01 -15.86
C GLY A 334 2.82 -6.83 -17.06
N GLU A 335 1.57 -7.20 -16.90
CA GLU A 335 0.53 -7.13 -17.93
C GLU A 335 0.14 -5.70 -18.30
N ILE A 336 0.34 -4.74 -17.38
CA ILE A 336 0.00 -3.32 -17.56
C ILE A 336 1.20 -2.54 -18.08
N ILE A 337 2.39 -2.74 -17.49
CA ILE A 337 3.59 -1.98 -17.88
C ILE A 337 3.96 -2.18 -19.35
N GLN A 338 3.73 -3.37 -19.91
CA GLN A 338 3.99 -3.69 -21.31
C GLN A 338 3.12 -2.94 -22.32
N LEU A 339 1.99 -2.35 -21.90
CA LEU A 339 1.09 -1.61 -22.80
C LEU A 339 1.66 -0.25 -23.23
N GLY A 340 2.67 0.26 -22.53
CA GLY A 340 3.27 1.55 -22.82
C GLY A 340 4.63 1.44 -23.49
N LYS A 341 4.77 2.13 -24.62
CA LYS A 341 6.08 2.31 -25.27
C LYS A 341 7.06 2.96 -24.28
N ASP A 342 8.22 2.33 -24.09
CA ASP A 342 9.33 2.79 -23.24
C ASP A 342 9.05 2.81 -21.72
N ARG A 343 7.91 2.28 -21.22
CA ARG A 343 7.64 2.24 -19.76
C ARG A 343 8.64 1.35 -19.02
N LEU A 344 8.84 0.14 -19.53
CA LEU A 344 9.73 -0.86 -18.93
C LEU A 344 11.18 -0.36 -18.88
N SER A 345 11.69 0.23 -19.98
CA SER A 345 13.06 0.77 -20.02
C SER A 345 13.24 1.93 -19.05
N ARG A 346 12.29 2.87 -18.97
CA ARG A 346 12.33 3.98 -18.00
C ARG A 346 12.25 3.51 -16.56
N TYR A 347 11.42 2.51 -16.29
CA TYR A 347 11.35 1.88 -14.98
C TYR A 347 12.70 1.25 -14.58
N MET A 348 13.31 0.47 -15.49
CA MET A 348 14.60 -0.16 -15.25
C MET A 348 15.72 0.87 -15.03
N GLU A 349 15.76 1.92 -15.85
CA GLU A 349 16.72 3.03 -15.74
C GLU A 349 16.59 3.74 -14.38
N ALA A 350 15.39 4.21 -14.03
CA ALA A 350 15.16 4.89 -12.75
C ALA A 350 15.50 4.00 -11.54
N THR A 351 15.20 2.70 -11.61
CA THR A 351 15.54 1.76 -10.54
C THR A 351 17.05 1.61 -10.39
N ASN A 352 17.78 1.43 -11.49
CA ASN A 352 19.23 1.29 -11.47
C ASN A 352 19.95 2.57 -11.07
N GLU A 353 19.48 3.74 -11.51
CA GLU A 353 20.04 5.04 -11.12
C GLU A 353 19.85 5.35 -9.64
N ALA A 354 18.71 4.94 -9.06
CA ALA A 354 18.45 5.13 -7.64
C ALA A 354 19.31 4.25 -6.72
N ASN A 355 19.88 3.16 -7.24
CA ASN A 355 20.70 2.23 -6.45
C ASN A 355 22.06 2.86 -6.10
N GLN A 356 22.31 3.01 -4.80
CA GLN A 356 23.58 3.49 -4.27
C GLN A 356 24.08 2.52 -3.17
N PRO A 357 24.90 1.52 -3.53
CA PRO A 357 25.45 0.56 -2.57
C PRO A 357 26.12 1.27 -1.39
N GLY A 358 25.83 0.80 -0.18
CA GLY A 358 26.27 1.40 1.09
C GLY A 358 25.35 2.49 1.64
N GLU A 359 24.38 2.98 0.85
CA GLU A 359 23.47 4.05 1.27
C GLU A 359 21.99 3.76 1.02
N PHE A 360 21.62 3.21 -0.14
CA PHE A 360 20.24 2.88 -0.51
C PHE A 360 20.22 1.83 -1.63
N VAL A 361 19.64 0.66 -1.36
CA VAL A 361 19.61 -0.46 -2.32
C VAL A 361 18.26 -0.54 -3.02
N THR A 362 18.26 -0.68 -4.34
CA THR A 362 17.02 -0.90 -5.09
C THR A 362 17.02 -2.28 -5.74
N PHE A 363 15.85 -2.88 -5.89
CA PHE A 363 15.68 -4.10 -6.68
C PHE A 363 14.83 -3.83 -7.91
N LEU A 364 15.22 -4.42 -9.03
CA LEU A 364 14.29 -4.61 -10.13
C LEU A 364 13.31 -5.71 -9.75
N GLY A 365 12.04 -5.51 -10.09
CA GLY A 365 11.01 -6.51 -9.91
C GLY A 365 9.76 -6.26 -10.74
N ILE A 366 8.99 -7.33 -10.92
CA ILE A 366 7.73 -7.32 -11.66
C ILE A 366 6.74 -8.20 -10.91
N GLU A 367 5.51 -7.73 -10.77
CA GLU A 367 4.43 -8.57 -10.25
C GLU A 367 3.89 -9.48 -11.37
N TYR A 368 3.87 -10.78 -11.08
CA TYR A 368 3.17 -11.80 -11.84
C TYR A 368 1.74 -11.96 -11.28
N THR A 369 0.77 -11.39 -11.99
CA THR A 369 -0.64 -11.30 -11.60
C THR A 369 -1.45 -12.49 -12.15
N ASN A 370 -1.60 -13.60 -11.41
CA ASN A 370 -2.42 -14.74 -11.84
C ASN A 370 -3.65 -14.95 -10.93
N HIS A 371 -4.84 -14.78 -11.50
CA HIS A 371 -6.11 -14.89 -10.80
C HIS A 371 -6.49 -16.31 -10.33
N ASP A 372 -5.90 -17.35 -10.93
CA ASP A 372 -6.26 -18.73 -10.65
C ASP A 372 -5.29 -19.40 -9.67
N THR A 373 -4.04 -18.92 -9.60
CA THR A 373 -2.95 -19.59 -8.86
C THR A 373 -2.24 -18.70 -7.82
N GLY A 374 -2.67 -17.45 -7.68
CA GLY A 374 -2.07 -16.46 -6.79
C GLY A 374 -1.04 -15.58 -7.49
N HIS A 375 -0.63 -14.52 -6.79
CA HIS A 375 0.33 -13.54 -7.32
C HIS A 375 1.72 -13.77 -6.77
N TYR A 376 2.72 -13.43 -7.59
CA TYR A 376 4.11 -13.45 -7.16
C TYR A 376 4.82 -12.16 -7.54
N THR A 377 5.41 -11.49 -6.55
CA THR A 377 6.35 -10.42 -6.78
C THR A 377 7.71 -11.03 -7.10
N CYS A 378 8.19 -10.86 -8.32
CA CYS A 378 9.50 -11.37 -8.73
C CYS A 378 10.56 -10.28 -8.56
N ILE A 379 11.54 -10.46 -7.68
CA ILE A 379 12.66 -9.53 -7.49
C ILE A 379 14.00 -10.16 -7.87
N PHE A 380 14.95 -9.34 -8.30
CA PHE A 380 16.22 -9.78 -8.89
C PHE A 380 17.43 -9.11 -8.23
N ASP A 381 18.52 -9.85 -8.03
CA ASP A 381 19.76 -9.33 -7.42
C ASP A 381 20.65 -8.51 -8.39
N GLY A 382 20.25 -8.46 -9.66
CA GLY A 382 20.98 -7.82 -10.76
C GLY A 382 20.38 -6.48 -11.21
N ASP A 383 20.75 -6.04 -12.41
CA ASP A 383 20.38 -4.77 -13.03
C ASP A 383 19.55 -4.93 -14.32
N ARG A 384 19.07 -6.16 -14.58
CA ARG A 384 18.24 -6.52 -15.74
C ARG A 384 17.01 -7.33 -15.32
N LEU A 385 16.00 -7.33 -16.19
CA LEU A 385 14.79 -8.14 -16.10
C LEU A 385 14.67 -9.06 -17.32
N PRO A 386 13.93 -10.19 -17.21
CA PRO A 386 13.46 -10.91 -18.39
C PRO A 386 12.46 -10.03 -19.14
N VAL A 387 12.73 -9.77 -20.42
CA VAL A 387 11.91 -8.89 -21.28
C VAL A 387 11.32 -9.58 -22.50
N ASP A 388 11.79 -10.80 -22.81
CA ASP A 388 11.31 -11.61 -23.93
C ASP A 388 11.30 -13.11 -23.55
N PRO A 389 10.17 -13.62 -23.03
CA PRO A 389 8.99 -12.86 -22.63
C PRO A 389 9.20 -12.04 -21.34
N LEU A 390 8.43 -10.96 -21.19
CA LEU A 390 8.24 -10.30 -19.90
C LEU A 390 7.41 -11.18 -18.95
N ILE A 391 7.61 -11.04 -17.65
CA ILE A 391 6.81 -11.72 -16.62
C ILE A 391 5.40 -11.13 -16.59
N PHE A 392 4.40 -11.84 -17.13
CA PHE A 392 2.99 -11.56 -16.88
C PHE A 392 2.09 -12.76 -17.22
N ALA A 393 1.02 -12.92 -16.44
CA ALA A 393 0.03 -13.97 -16.63
C ALA A 393 -1.10 -13.55 -17.59
N PRO A 394 -2.01 -14.47 -17.96
CA PRO A 394 -3.19 -14.14 -18.75
C PRO A 394 -4.08 -13.14 -18.01
N TYR A 395 -4.41 -12.04 -18.67
CA TYR A 395 -5.26 -11.00 -18.11
C TYR A 395 -6.40 -10.66 -19.07
N PHE A 396 -7.64 -11.01 -18.68
CA PHE A 396 -8.90 -10.64 -19.34
C PHE A 396 -8.86 -10.49 -20.88
N GLY A 397 -8.73 -11.61 -21.59
CA GLY A 397 -8.77 -11.64 -23.06
C GLY A 397 -7.47 -11.24 -23.76
N LEU A 398 -6.45 -10.77 -23.03
CA LEU A 398 -5.08 -10.74 -23.49
C LEU A 398 -4.45 -12.12 -23.26
N ARG A 399 -3.78 -12.67 -24.29
CA ARG A 399 -2.94 -13.85 -24.10
C ARG A 399 -1.76 -13.45 -23.21
N GLY A 400 -1.67 -14.05 -22.03
CA GLY A 400 -0.52 -13.93 -21.14
C GLY A 400 0.74 -14.52 -21.78
N ALA A 401 1.91 -14.00 -21.42
CA ALA A 401 3.17 -14.60 -21.82
C ALA A 401 3.48 -15.88 -21.02
N LEU A 402 3.01 -15.95 -19.77
CA LEU A 402 3.25 -17.06 -18.86
C LEU A 402 1.91 -17.54 -18.25
N GLN A 403 1.32 -18.58 -18.81
CA GLN A 403 -0.01 -19.08 -18.44
C GLN A 403 -0.07 -19.65 -17.02
N THR A 404 1.02 -20.29 -16.58
CA THR A 404 1.10 -20.98 -15.29
C THR A 404 2.38 -20.62 -14.54
N PRO A 405 2.42 -20.76 -13.19
CA PRO A 405 3.66 -20.62 -12.44
C PRO A 405 4.78 -21.56 -12.91
N ASP A 406 4.46 -22.73 -13.48
CA ASP A 406 5.49 -23.63 -14.03
C ASP A 406 6.22 -23.02 -15.24
N GLU A 407 5.55 -22.18 -16.03
CA GLU A 407 6.20 -21.41 -17.10
C GLU A 407 7.05 -20.27 -16.53
N LEU A 408 6.59 -19.61 -15.46
CA LEU A 408 7.39 -18.64 -14.71
C LEU A 408 8.68 -19.27 -14.18
N TRP A 409 8.63 -20.47 -13.59
CA TRP A 409 9.81 -21.17 -13.08
C TRP A 409 10.85 -21.43 -14.18
N ARG A 410 10.41 -21.88 -15.36
CA ARG A 410 11.31 -22.09 -16.51
C ARG A 410 11.93 -20.79 -17.00
N LEU A 411 11.15 -19.72 -17.10
CA LEU A 411 11.67 -18.40 -17.47
C LEU A 411 12.76 -17.93 -16.49
N LEU A 412 12.52 -18.09 -15.18
CA LEU A 412 13.50 -17.70 -14.16
C LEU A 412 14.75 -18.58 -14.19
N ASP A 413 14.61 -19.88 -14.47
CA ASP A 413 15.75 -20.80 -14.64
C ASP A 413 16.61 -20.37 -15.84
N ASP A 414 16.00 -20.13 -16.99
CA ASP A 414 16.68 -19.69 -18.22
C ASP A 414 17.33 -18.31 -18.03
N PHE A 415 16.63 -17.38 -17.41
CA PHE A 415 17.16 -16.05 -17.12
C PHE A 415 18.36 -16.12 -16.17
N THR A 416 18.27 -16.92 -15.11
CA THR A 416 19.38 -17.13 -14.17
C THR A 416 20.58 -17.76 -14.87
N ALA A 417 20.35 -18.79 -15.70
CA ALA A 417 21.41 -19.50 -16.41
C ALA A 417 22.13 -18.60 -17.43
N THR A 418 21.42 -17.69 -18.09
CA THR A 418 21.97 -16.81 -19.12
C THR A 418 22.63 -15.55 -18.58
N THR A 419 22.16 -15.04 -17.44
CA THR A 419 22.61 -13.75 -16.90
C THR A 419 23.46 -13.86 -15.64
N GLY A 420 23.35 -14.97 -14.90
CA GLY A 420 23.90 -15.12 -13.55
C GLY A 420 23.12 -14.34 -12.48
N THR A 421 22.02 -13.68 -12.84
CA THR A 421 21.14 -12.94 -11.92
C THR A 421 20.22 -13.92 -11.21
N ALA A 422 20.20 -13.91 -9.89
CA ALA A 422 19.27 -14.68 -9.08
C ALA A 422 17.91 -13.98 -8.98
N ALA A 423 16.86 -14.77 -8.80
CA ALA A 423 15.50 -14.29 -8.62
C ALA A 423 14.85 -14.91 -7.38
N LEU A 424 13.97 -14.16 -6.74
CA LEU A 424 12.97 -14.66 -5.79
C LEU A 424 11.58 -14.39 -6.34
N ALA A 425 10.64 -15.28 -6.04
CA ALA A 425 9.22 -15.10 -6.35
C ALA A 425 8.44 -15.14 -5.05
N LEU A 426 7.90 -13.99 -4.68
CA LEU A 426 7.35 -13.72 -3.36
C LEU A 426 5.82 -13.82 -3.43
N PRO A 427 5.18 -14.88 -2.90
CA PRO A 427 3.72 -14.94 -2.81
C PRO A 427 3.22 -13.86 -1.85
N HIS A 428 2.20 -13.10 -2.28
CA HIS A 428 1.64 -11.98 -1.53
C HIS A 428 0.12 -11.96 -1.51
N HIS A 429 -0.44 -11.25 -0.51
CA HIS A 429 -1.87 -11.17 -0.20
C HIS A 429 -2.63 -12.50 -0.41
N THR A 430 -2.04 -13.59 0.12
CA THR A 430 -2.39 -14.99 -0.17
C THR A 430 -3.83 -15.39 0.19
N VAL A 431 -4.48 -14.65 1.09
CA VAL A 431 -5.86 -14.87 1.54
C VAL A 431 -6.85 -13.86 0.96
N VAL A 432 -6.54 -13.25 -0.18
CA VAL A 432 -7.51 -12.44 -0.94
C VAL A 432 -8.27 -13.34 -1.92
N GLU A 433 -9.61 -13.37 -1.84
CA GLU A 433 -10.48 -14.31 -2.56
C GLU A 433 -10.13 -14.45 -4.05
N ARG A 434 -9.88 -13.31 -4.70
CA ARG A 434 -9.69 -13.26 -6.15
C ARG A 434 -8.31 -13.74 -6.62
N PHE A 435 -7.38 -13.93 -5.69
CA PHE A 435 -5.96 -14.14 -5.92
C PHE A 435 -5.37 -15.13 -4.91
N MET A 436 -6.19 -16.08 -4.45
CA MET A 436 -5.78 -17.02 -3.41
C MET A 436 -4.53 -17.78 -3.85
N GLN A 437 -3.57 -17.88 -2.94
CA GLN A 437 -2.34 -18.60 -3.25
C GLN A 437 -2.62 -20.10 -3.37
N ASP A 438 -2.30 -20.67 -4.53
CA ASP A 438 -2.23 -22.13 -4.69
C ASP A 438 -0.80 -22.62 -4.36
N TRP A 439 -0.64 -23.20 -3.17
CA TRP A 439 0.65 -23.72 -2.71
C TRP A 439 1.12 -24.99 -3.43
N THR A 440 0.30 -25.61 -4.28
CA THR A 440 0.73 -26.75 -5.12
C THR A 440 1.74 -26.35 -6.20
N TYR A 441 1.85 -25.05 -6.51
CA TYR A 441 2.85 -24.48 -7.41
C TYR A 441 4.16 -24.10 -6.70
N TYR A 442 4.30 -24.41 -5.41
CA TYR A 442 5.49 -24.09 -4.63
C TYR A 442 6.77 -24.62 -5.28
N ASN A 443 7.70 -23.70 -5.55
CA ASN A 443 9.04 -24.02 -5.99
C ASN A 443 10.06 -23.50 -4.97
N PRO A 444 10.71 -24.38 -4.18
CA PRO A 444 11.62 -23.97 -3.10
C PRO A 444 12.88 -23.27 -3.62
N ARG A 445 13.16 -23.24 -4.93
CA ARG A 445 14.27 -22.43 -5.47
C ARG A 445 13.96 -20.94 -5.40
N TYR A 446 12.71 -20.56 -5.69
CA TYR A 446 12.26 -19.17 -5.84
C TYR A 446 11.39 -18.68 -4.68
N VAL A 447 10.51 -19.55 -4.20
CA VAL A 447 9.55 -19.26 -3.12
C VAL A 447 10.19 -19.62 -1.78
N ARG A 448 10.74 -18.61 -1.09
CA ARG A 448 11.46 -18.76 0.18
C ARG A 448 10.81 -18.01 1.33
N ILE A 449 10.11 -16.94 1.02
CA ILE A 449 9.46 -16.03 1.96
C ILE A 449 8.06 -15.70 1.44
N ALA A 450 7.10 -15.43 2.33
CA ALA A 450 5.72 -15.11 1.99
C ALA A 450 5.23 -13.86 2.74
N GLU A 451 4.39 -13.05 2.09
CA GLU A 451 3.93 -11.77 2.63
C GLU A 451 2.91 -12.00 3.74
N VAL A 452 3.33 -11.83 4.99
CA VAL A 452 2.44 -12.03 6.13
C VAL A 452 1.42 -10.91 6.27
N THR A 453 1.74 -9.71 5.82
CA THR A 453 0.85 -8.56 5.93
C THR A 453 1.20 -7.48 4.91
N SER A 454 0.18 -6.77 4.47
CA SER A 454 0.26 -5.58 3.62
C SER A 454 -0.97 -4.69 3.81
N THR A 455 -1.16 -3.71 2.93
CA THR A 455 -2.39 -2.90 2.88
C THR A 455 -3.65 -3.73 2.60
N HIS A 456 -3.49 -4.97 2.15
CA HIS A 456 -4.56 -5.97 2.01
C HIS A 456 -4.96 -6.67 3.32
N GLY A 457 -4.18 -6.52 4.41
CA GLY A 457 -4.44 -7.17 5.69
C GLY A 457 -3.46 -8.30 5.98
N ASP A 458 -3.86 -9.22 6.86
CA ASP A 458 -3.04 -10.31 7.41
C ASP A 458 -3.29 -11.64 6.69
N ASN A 459 -2.20 -12.33 6.34
CA ASN A 459 -2.15 -13.58 5.60
C ASN A 459 -1.59 -14.76 6.42
N LEU A 460 -1.19 -14.54 7.69
CA LEU A 460 -0.63 -15.59 8.54
C LEU A 460 -1.64 -16.71 8.74
N TYR A 461 -2.89 -16.35 9.03
CA TYR A 461 -4.01 -17.24 9.25
C TYR A 461 -5.16 -16.92 8.29
N GLU A 462 -6.04 -17.91 8.07
CA GLU A 462 -7.27 -17.66 7.32
C GLU A 462 -8.11 -16.55 7.99
N PRO A 463 -8.86 -15.73 7.24
CA PRO A 463 -9.55 -14.56 7.82
C PRO A 463 -10.62 -14.88 8.86
N ASP A 464 -11.17 -16.09 8.87
CA ASP A 464 -12.14 -16.56 9.87
C ASP A 464 -11.48 -17.26 11.08
N HIS A 465 -10.15 -17.36 11.11
CA HIS A 465 -9.40 -17.96 12.21
C HIS A 465 -9.28 -17.00 13.40
N PRO A 466 -9.43 -17.47 14.66
CA PRO A 466 -9.39 -16.61 15.86
C PRO A 466 -8.03 -15.93 16.12
N LEU A 467 -6.96 -16.40 15.47
CA LEU A 467 -5.61 -15.82 15.53
C LEU A 467 -5.31 -14.88 14.34
N ASN A 468 -6.30 -14.57 13.51
CA ASN A 468 -6.19 -13.48 12.54
C ASN A 468 -6.70 -12.19 13.22
N TYR A 469 -5.78 -11.31 13.62
CA TYR A 469 -6.11 -10.12 14.42
C TYR A 469 -6.49 -8.89 13.59
N ARG A 470 -6.10 -8.86 12.31
CA ARG A 470 -6.32 -7.69 11.44
C ARG A 470 -7.47 -7.91 10.47
N GLY A 471 -7.66 -9.12 9.98
CA GLY A 471 -8.54 -9.43 8.86
C GLY A 471 -7.85 -9.21 7.52
N SER A 472 -8.62 -9.35 6.43
CA SER A 472 -8.15 -9.17 5.06
C SER A 472 -9.19 -8.43 4.23
N THR A 473 -8.76 -7.67 3.22
CA THR A 473 -9.64 -7.09 2.19
C THR A 473 -10.11 -8.19 1.24
N PHE A 474 -11.40 -8.22 0.91
CA PHE A 474 -11.98 -9.24 0.02
C PHE A 474 -11.62 -10.68 0.47
N PRO A 475 -11.97 -11.06 1.72
CA PRO A 475 -11.61 -12.36 2.24
C PRO A 475 -12.31 -13.48 1.45
N PRO A 476 -11.70 -14.68 1.30
CA PRO A 476 -12.34 -15.83 0.69
C PRO A 476 -13.62 -16.22 1.42
N PRO A 477 -14.49 -17.00 0.75
CA PRO A 477 -15.71 -17.52 1.39
C PRO A 477 -15.38 -18.24 2.70
N PRO A 478 -16.16 -18.02 3.78
CA PRO A 478 -15.89 -18.62 5.09
C PRO A 478 -15.66 -20.13 5.03
N GLY A 479 -14.69 -20.61 5.81
CA GLY A 479 -14.25 -22.01 5.81
C GLY A 479 -13.34 -22.40 4.65
N THR A 480 -12.92 -21.46 3.80
CA THR A 480 -11.82 -21.70 2.84
C THR A 480 -10.51 -21.89 3.60
N ARG A 481 -9.78 -22.95 3.26
CA ARG A 481 -8.49 -23.31 3.86
C ARG A 481 -7.41 -23.40 2.79
N GLY A 482 -6.17 -23.54 3.22
CA GLY A 482 -5.10 -23.96 2.32
C GLY A 482 -4.55 -22.83 1.47
N CYS A 483 -4.90 -21.56 1.73
CA CYS A 483 -4.28 -20.41 1.07
C CYS A 483 -3.44 -19.57 2.05
N SER A 484 -3.74 -19.56 3.35
CA SER A 484 -2.91 -18.91 4.38
C SER A 484 -1.48 -19.46 4.47
N ILE A 485 -0.57 -18.63 4.99
CA ILE A 485 0.83 -19.02 5.22
C ILE A 485 0.92 -20.14 6.29
N THR A 486 0.08 -20.11 7.33
CA THR A 486 0.03 -21.21 8.30
C THR A 486 -0.33 -22.54 7.64
N SER A 487 -1.24 -22.54 6.66
CA SER A 487 -1.56 -23.75 5.90
C SER A 487 -0.33 -24.26 5.12
N ALA A 488 0.44 -23.37 4.48
CA ALA A 488 1.69 -23.71 3.80
C ALA A 488 2.73 -24.32 4.76
N LEU A 489 2.92 -23.73 5.94
CA LEU A 489 3.80 -24.27 6.97
C LEU A 489 3.30 -25.64 7.46
N GLN A 490 1.98 -25.82 7.58
CA GLN A 490 1.37 -27.09 7.95
C GLN A 490 1.54 -28.19 6.89
N MET A 491 1.59 -27.82 5.61
CA MET A 491 1.95 -28.69 4.48
C MET A 491 3.45 -29.05 4.45
N GLY A 492 4.26 -28.47 5.36
CA GLY A 492 5.69 -28.73 5.46
C GLY A 492 6.56 -27.85 4.55
N LEU A 493 5.99 -26.78 3.98
CA LEU A 493 6.74 -25.83 3.16
C LEU A 493 7.69 -25.00 4.02
N LYS A 494 8.91 -24.78 3.52
CA LYS A 494 9.96 -24.03 4.24
C LYS A 494 9.91 -22.56 3.84
N LEU A 495 9.14 -21.79 4.59
CA LEU A 495 8.92 -20.35 4.37
C LEU A 495 9.38 -19.53 5.58
N SER A 496 9.78 -18.29 5.34
CA SER A 496 9.83 -17.24 6.37
C SER A 496 8.86 -16.12 6.02
N LEU A 497 8.65 -15.20 6.96
CA LEU A 497 7.66 -14.16 6.86
C LEU A 497 8.33 -12.84 6.47
N TYR A 498 7.83 -12.19 5.43
CA TYR A 498 8.18 -10.81 5.10
C TYR A 498 6.92 -9.96 5.11
N ALA A 499 7.08 -8.63 5.14
CA ALA A 499 5.99 -7.69 4.95
C ALA A 499 6.39 -6.57 4.00
N SER A 500 5.45 -6.12 3.20
CA SER A 500 5.56 -4.98 2.30
C SER A 500 4.25 -4.21 2.31
N SER A 501 4.17 -3.11 1.58
CA SER A 501 2.94 -2.32 1.58
C SER A 501 1.91 -2.78 0.56
N ASP A 502 2.34 -3.24 -0.62
CA ASP A 502 1.47 -3.29 -1.81
C ASP A 502 0.80 -1.92 -2.05
N SER A 503 1.52 -0.85 -1.76
CA SER A 503 0.98 0.50 -1.85
C SER A 503 0.88 0.95 -3.30
N HIS A 504 -0.26 1.54 -3.64
CA HIS A 504 -0.56 2.09 -4.96
C HIS A 504 -0.59 3.63 -4.96
N ASP A 505 -0.20 4.23 -3.84
CA ASP A 505 -0.23 5.68 -3.63
C ASP A 505 1.16 6.31 -3.84
N GLY A 506 2.20 5.55 -4.19
CA GLY A 506 3.53 6.11 -4.40
C GLY A 506 4.15 6.75 -3.15
N HIS A 507 3.72 6.34 -1.96
CA HIS A 507 4.33 6.64 -0.67
C HIS A 507 4.86 5.34 -0.03
N PRO A 508 5.86 4.68 -0.65
CA PRO A 508 6.39 3.42 -0.16
C PRO A 508 6.94 3.53 1.27
N GLY A 509 6.74 2.49 2.07
CA GLY A 509 7.15 2.42 3.48
C GLY A 509 6.41 3.34 4.46
N HIS A 510 5.54 4.23 3.99
CA HIS A 510 4.61 5.02 4.80
C HIS A 510 3.40 5.42 3.96
N ASP A 511 2.54 4.44 3.70
CA ASP A 511 1.39 4.64 2.81
C ASP A 511 0.31 5.52 3.47
N LEU A 512 -0.35 6.30 2.62
CA LEU A 512 -1.48 7.16 2.94
C LEU A 512 -2.81 6.52 2.58
N SER A 513 -2.80 5.33 1.96
CA SER A 513 -3.97 4.65 1.42
C SER A 513 -5.08 4.43 2.45
N ARG A 514 -4.70 4.21 3.71
CA ARG A 514 -5.59 4.05 4.86
C ARG A 514 -6.09 5.36 5.50
N THR A 515 -5.52 6.50 5.12
CA THR A 515 -5.86 7.81 5.70
C THR A 515 -6.79 8.58 4.77
N ARG A 516 -7.43 9.64 5.28
CA ARG A 516 -8.24 10.55 4.45
C ARG A 516 -7.43 11.28 3.37
N ALA A 517 -6.10 11.24 3.42
CA ALA A 517 -5.28 11.81 2.36
C ALA A 517 -5.40 11.04 1.03
N SER A 518 -5.90 9.80 1.05
CA SER A 518 -6.11 8.97 -0.14
C SER A 518 -7.31 9.38 -1.01
N ILE A 519 -8.00 10.49 -0.72
CA ILE A 519 -9.21 10.91 -1.44
C ILE A 519 -8.94 11.45 -2.86
N GLY A 520 -9.64 10.89 -3.84
CA GLY A 520 -9.94 11.56 -5.12
C GLY A 520 -8.76 12.12 -5.91
N HIS A 521 -8.82 13.42 -6.25
CA HIS A 521 -7.80 14.11 -7.05
C HIS A 521 -6.74 14.80 -6.17
N GLN A 522 -6.55 14.34 -4.93
CA GLN A 522 -5.53 14.86 -4.02
C GLN A 522 -4.23 14.08 -4.18
N ARG A 523 -3.07 14.67 -3.90
CA ARG A 523 -1.82 13.91 -4.05
C ARG A 523 -1.78 12.77 -3.05
N PRO A 524 -1.20 11.63 -3.44
CA PRO A 524 -0.50 11.33 -4.71
C PRO A 524 -1.42 11.10 -5.91
N PHE A 525 -1.28 11.85 -7.01
CA PHE A 525 -2.21 11.73 -8.15
C PHE A 525 -2.15 10.34 -8.81
N SER A 526 -3.26 9.59 -8.81
CA SER A 526 -3.41 8.33 -9.55
C SER A 526 -4.37 8.49 -10.72
N PHE A 527 -4.11 7.81 -11.84
CA PHE A 527 -5.03 7.71 -12.97
C PHE A 527 -6.04 6.56 -12.82
N TRP A 528 -5.78 5.67 -11.86
CA TRP A 528 -6.53 4.44 -11.66
C TRP A 528 -7.56 4.58 -10.54
N TRP A 529 -8.61 3.78 -10.67
CA TRP A 529 -9.74 3.75 -9.76
C TRP A 529 -9.50 2.82 -8.56
N THR A 530 -8.40 2.05 -8.57
CA THR A 530 -7.96 1.13 -7.49
C THR A 530 -7.45 1.86 -6.24
N ARG A 531 -7.71 3.17 -6.12
CA ARG A 531 -7.83 3.86 -4.82
C ARG A 531 -9.05 3.37 -4.02
N PHE A 532 -9.17 2.06 -3.88
CA PHE A 532 -9.97 1.50 -2.81
C PHE A 532 -9.33 1.94 -1.50
N ASP A 533 -10.16 2.27 -0.52
CA ASP A 533 -9.70 2.39 0.86
C ASP A 533 -9.07 1.05 1.23
N LYS A 534 -7.74 1.01 1.31
CA LYS A 534 -7.03 -0.10 1.93
C LYS A 534 -6.98 0.23 3.40
N PRO A 535 -7.78 -0.42 4.25
CA PRO A 535 -7.95 0.03 5.62
C PRO A 535 -6.71 -0.25 6.47
N TYR A 536 -5.82 -1.13 6.01
CA TYR A 536 -4.65 -1.59 6.75
C TYR A 536 -3.39 -0.80 6.38
N PRO A 537 -2.50 -0.50 7.35
CA PRO A 537 -1.17 0.02 7.05
C PRO A 537 -0.35 -1.02 6.29
N GLY A 538 0.48 -0.52 5.37
CA GLY A 538 1.53 -1.28 4.73
C GLY A 538 2.63 -1.68 5.73
N GLY A 539 3.19 -2.86 5.54
CA GLY A 539 4.25 -3.37 6.39
C GLY A 539 5.66 -3.10 5.86
N LEU A 540 6.65 -3.43 6.69
CA LEU A 540 8.08 -3.34 6.37
C LEU A 540 8.77 -4.67 6.67
N THR A 541 9.84 -4.95 5.91
CA THR A 541 10.72 -6.08 6.16
C THR A 541 12.04 -5.60 6.74
N ALA A 542 12.43 -6.19 7.88
CA ALA A 542 13.77 -6.08 8.42
C ALA A 542 14.66 -7.21 7.89
N VAL A 543 15.89 -6.86 7.53
CA VAL A 543 16.91 -7.78 7.05
C VAL A 543 18.13 -7.72 7.97
N TYR A 544 18.57 -8.87 8.47
CA TYR A 544 19.88 -8.99 9.10
C TYR A 544 20.94 -9.14 8.01
N GLY A 545 21.74 -8.08 7.79
CA GLY A 545 22.74 -8.02 6.73
C GLY A 545 24.12 -7.64 7.24
N SER A 546 25.17 -8.08 6.54
CA SER A 546 26.54 -7.61 6.75
C SER A 546 26.87 -6.37 5.91
N GLU A 547 26.22 -6.22 4.76
CA GLU A 547 26.49 -5.15 3.79
C GLU A 547 25.21 -4.65 3.12
N LEU A 548 25.10 -3.34 2.96
CA LEU A 548 23.98 -2.70 2.24
C LEU A 548 24.24 -2.68 0.73
N THR A 549 24.17 -3.85 0.09
CA THR A 549 24.29 -4.01 -1.37
C THR A 549 23.13 -4.86 -1.90
N ARG A 550 22.83 -4.80 -3.22
CA ARG A 550 21.80 -5.67 -3.84
C ARG A 550 22.00 -7.14 -3.47
N ARG A 551 23.22 -7.66 -3.67
CA ARG A 551 23.56 -9.05 -3.33
C ARG A 551 23.49 -9.33 -1.83
N GLY A 552 23.95 -8.41 -0.99
CA GLY A 552 23.91 -8.57 0.46
C GLY A 552 22.49 -8.70 0.99
N ILE A 553 21.63 -7.75 0.63
CA ILE A 553 20.22 -7.73 1.03
C ILE A 553 19.45 -8.90 0.39
N PHE A 554 19.64 -9.15 -0.91
CA PHE A 554 18.99 -10.27 -1.59
C PHE A 554 19.38 -11.63 -0.99
N SER A 555 20.66 -11.82 -0.67
CA SER A 555 21.15 -13.04 -0.02
C SER A 555 20.48 -13.24 1.34
N ALA A 556 20.34 -12.19 2.14
CA ALA A 556 19.67 -12.29 3.43
C ALA A 556 18.16 -12.59 3.29
N LEU A 557 17.47 -11.99 2.31
CA LEU A 557 16.08 -12.34 1.95
C LEU A 557 15.97 -13.82 1.53
N GLN A 558 16.82 -14.27 0.61
CA GLN A 558 16.86 -15.64 0.11
C GLN A 558 17.16 -16.65 1.24
N ASN A 559 18.06 -16.28 2.14
CA ASN A 559 18.43 -17.03 3.33
C ASN A 559 17.48 -16.77 4.50
N ARG A 560 16.32 -16.12 4.33
CA ARG A 560 15.30 -15.99 5.39
C ARG A 560 15.83 -15.35 6.69
N GLN A 561 16.87 -14.53 6.60
CA GLN A 561 17.46 -13.78 7.71
C GLN A 561 16.70 -12.47 7.90
N ILE A 562 15.40 -12.59 8.17
CA ILE A 562 14.47 -11.48 8.16
C ILE A 562 13.43 -11.60 9.26
N TYR A 563 12.75 -10.49 9.54
CA TYR A 563 11.46 -10.49 10.21
C TYR A 563 10.55 -9.42 9.62
N ALA A 564 9.24 -9.62 9.78
CA ALA A 564 8.20 -8.78 9.22
C ALA A 564 7.61 -7.85 10.28
N VAL A 565 7.26 -6.63 9.88
CA VAL A 565 6.54 -5.66 10.70
C VAL A 565 5.30 -5.21 9.96
N SER A 566 4.19 -5.11 10.69
CA SER A 566 2.86 -4.93 10.09
C SER A 566 2.48 -3.47 9.81
N ASP A 567 3.36 -2.54 10.16
CA ASP A 567 3.22 -1.11 9.95
C ASP A 567 4.60 -0.48 9.64
N HIS A 568 4.71 0.84 9.80
CA HIS A 568 5.92 1.61 9.49
C HIS A 568 6.94 1.63 10.65
N GLY A 569 6.67 0.89 11.74
CA GLY A 569 7.55 0.75 12.89
C GLY A 569 8.81 -0.07 12.58
N ARG A 570 9.82 0.10 13.41
CA ARG A 570 11.14 -0.52 13.32
C ARG A 570 11.62 -1.11 14.66
N PRO A 571 10.83 -2.02 15.28
CA PRO A 571 11.27 -2.74 16.47
C PRO A 571 12.52 -3.58 16.16
N ILE A 572 13.31 -3.87 17.19
CA ILE A 572 14.39 -4.86 17.11
C ILE A 572 13.87 -6.17 17.67
N LEU A 573 13.98 -7.23 16.88
CA LEU A 573 13.63 -8.58 17.29
C LEU A 573 14.87 -9.47 17.16
N PHE A 574 15.11 -10.35 18.11
CA PHE A 574 16.00 -11.50 17.95
C PHE A 574 15.32 -12.73 18.55
N MET A 575 15.38 -13.85 17.85
CA MET A 575 14.81 -15.11 18.31
C MET A 575 15.84 -16.23 18.13
N THR A 576 15.97 -17.06 19.16
CA THR A 576 16.73 -18.31 19.08
C THR A 576 15.97 -19.48 19.68
N ILE A 577 16.26 -20.68 19.18
CA ILE A 577 15.80 -21.94 19.77
C ILE A 577 17.03 -22.78 20.07
N ASN A 578 17.27 -23.11 21.35
CA ASN A 578 18.50 -23.74 21.83
C ASN A 578 19.77 -23.03 21.32
N GLY A 579 19.75 -21.70 21.24
CA GLY A 579 20.85 -20.88 20.74
C GLY A 579 20.99 -20.83 19.21
N VAL A 580 20.19 -21.58 18.44
CA VAL A 580 20.17 -21.51 16.98
C VAL A 580 19.32 -20.32 16.53
N THR A 581 19.88 -19.43 15.71
CA THR A 581 19.20 -18.25 15.15
C THR A 581 18.33 -18.60 13.95
N VAL A 582 17.27 -17.82 13.73
CA VAL A 582 16.42 -17.91 12.53
C VAL A 582 17.21 -17.50 11.28
N GLY A 583 16.99 -18.20 10.16
CA GLY A 583 17.63 -17.94 8.87
C GLY A 583 18.48 -19.10 8.34
N GLY A 584 19.00 -18.98 7.13
CA GLY A 584 19.68 -20.02 6.36
C GLY A 584 18.90 -21.34 6.36
N ASP A 585 19.64 -22.44 6.41
CA ASP A 585 19.10 -23.79 6.64
C ASP A 585 19.21 -24.19 8.13
N SER A 586 19.03 -23.22 9.04
CA SER A 586 19.10 -23.43 10.49
C SER A 586 18.27 -24.64 10.93
N THR A 587 18.92 -25.52 11.70
CA THR A 587 18.33 -26.76 12.20
C THR A 587 18.65 -26.90 13.68
N VAL A 588 17.60 -27.09 14.50
CA VAL A 588 17.74 -27.40 15.93
C VAL A 588 17.84 -28.91 16.07
N THR A 589 18.93 -29.39 16.69
CA THR A 589 19.12 -30.82 17.00
C THR A 589 18.86 -31.05 18.49
N VAL A 590 18.10 -32.09 18.81
CA VAL A 590 17.81 -32.50 20.18
C VAL A 590 18.09 -33.99 20.37
N PRO A 591 18.47 -34.45 21.59
CA PRO A 591 18.86 -35.84 21.82
C PRO A 591 17.71 -36.83 21.63
N ASP A 592 16.46 -36.43 21.94
CA ASP A 592 15.27 -37.23 21.70
C ASP A 592 14.03 -36.34 21.55
N ARG A 593 12.91 -36.94 21.14
CA ARG A 593 11.65 -36.24 20.86
C ARG A 593 11.05 -35.49 22.07
N ASN A 594 11.40 -35.86 23.29
CA ASN A 594 10.86 -35.25 24.51
C ASN A 594 11.83 -34.23 25.12
N ALA A 595 13.01 -34.05 24.52
CA ALA A 595 13.95 -33.06 24.98
C ALA A 595 13.33 -31.65 24.92
N PRO A 596 13.44 -30.86 26.00
CA PRO A 596 12.94 -29.49 26.02
C PRO A 596 13.72 -28.61 25.06
N ARG A 597 13.05 -27.62 24.48
CA ARG A 597 13.70 -26.57 23.66
C ARG A 597 13.51 -25.22 24.34
N GLU A 598 14.61 -24.53 24.58
CA GLU A 598 14.61 -23.16 25.09
C GLU A 598 14.41 -22.19 23.92
N ILE A 599 13.32 -21.44 23.95
CA ILE A 599 13.02 -20.36 23.02
C ILE A 599 13.35 -19.04 23.73
N LYS A 600 14.28 -18.27 23.17
CA LYS A 600 14.65 -16.94 23.66
C LYS A 600 14.23 -15.90 22.64
N VAL A 601 13.54 -14.87 23.12
CA VAL A 601 13.11 -13.72 22.33
C VAL A 601 13.61 -12.44 23.00
N LEU A 602 14.35 -11.62 22.27
CA LEU A 602 14.62 -10.24 22.63
C LEU A 602 13.77 -9.35 21.73
N LEU A 603 12.90 -8.53 22.32
CA LEU A 603 12.09 -7.54 21.64
C LEU A 603 12.43 -6.16 22.22
N ALA A 604 12.84 -5.22 21.37
CA ALA A 604 12.82 -3.80 21.67
C ALA A 604 11.73 -3.17 20.80
N GLN A 605 10.72 -2.60 21.43
CA GLN A 605 9.54 -2.04 20.77
C GLN A 605 9.89 -0.68 20.14
N ASP A 606 9.22 -0.31 19.04
CA ASP A 606 9.34 1.03 18.47
C ASP A 606 8.68 2.06 19.41
N GLY A 607 9.34 3.20 19.62
CA GLY A 607 8.78 4.31 20.40
C GLY A 607 7.87 5.24 19.59
N ALA A 608 7.79 5.06 18.28
CA ALA A 608 6.83 5.74 17.42
C ALA A 608 5.42 5.14 17.57
N PRO A 609 4.36 5.95 17.37
CA PRO A 609 2.98 5.44 17.40
C PRO A 609 2.77 4.35 16.34
N ALA A 610 2.17 3.23 16.75
CA ALA A 610 1.76 2.18 15.82
C ALA A 610 0.69 2.72 14.85
N ALA A 611 0.78 2.32 13.59
CA ALA A 611 -0.28 2.60 12.64
C ALA A 611 -1.41 1.57 12.79
N ALA A 612 -2.66 2.01 12.88
CA ALA A 612 -3.82 1.13 12.95
C ALA A 612 -4.86 1.42 11.87
N THR A 613 -5.79 0.49 11.68
CA THR A 613 -6.87 0.61 10.70
C THR A 613 -7.78 1.78 11.03
N GLY A 614 -7.92 2.73 10.10
CA GLY A 614 -8.74 3.92 10.30
C GLY A 614 -8.24 4.85 11.42
N SER A 615 -7.07 4.58 12.02
CA SER A 615 -6.48 5.48 13.00
C SER A 615 -5.93 6.69 12.28
N LEU A 616 -6.71 7.76 12.30
CA LEU A 616 -6.13 9.09 12.32
C LEU A 616 -5.19 9.16 13.53
N ALA A 617 -4.17 10.01 13.47
CA ALA A 617 -3.44 10.49 14.65
C ALA A 617 -4.33 11.33 15.61
N GLU A 618 -5.60 10.98 15.74
CA GLU A 618 -6.63 11.67 16.53
C GLU A 618 -6.71 11.18 17.98
N GLU A 619 -6.41 9.92 18.29
CA GLU A 619 -6.62 9.39 19.63
C GLU A 619 -5.36 9.49 20.50
N ASP A 620 -5.38 10.49 21.40
CA ASP A 620 -4.63 10.56 22.65
C ASP A 620 -3.10 10.34 22.63
N ILE A 621 -2.38 11.02 21.73
CA ILE A 621 -0.90 11.16 21.73
C ILE A 621 -0.39 12.00 22.93
N SER A 622 -1.09 12.01 24.06
CA SER A 622 -0.70 12.71 25.30
C SER A 622 0.23 11.87 26.18
N ARG A 623 0.43 10.59 25.86
CA ARG A 623 1.15 9.63 26.70
C ARG A 623 2.49 9.25 26.09
N GLU A 624 3.42 8.87 26.97
CA GLU A 624 4.58 8.05 26.59
C GLU A 624 4.13 6.84 25.77
N PRO A 625 5.00 6.23 24.95
CA PRO A 625 4.62 5.07 24.14
C PRO A 625 3.94 4.01 25.00
N ASP A 626 2.82 3.46 24.52
CA ASP A 626 2.16 2.34 25.19
C ASP A 626 2.98 1.07 24.93
N TRP A 627 3.74 0.68 25.94
CA TRP A 627 4.60 -0.51 25.86
C TRP A 627 3.85 -1.81 26.14
N ASN A 628 2.54 -1.78 26.36
CA ASN A 628 1.76 -3.00 26.56
C ASN A 628 1.66 -3.78 25.24
N ALA A 629 2.21 -4.99 25.25
CA ALA A 629 2.17 -5.92 24.13
C ALA A 629 2.14 -7.36 24.64
N ALA A 630 2.12 -8.32 23.72
CA ALA A 630 2.33 -9.73 24.02
C ALA A 630 3.28 -10.36 23.01
N ILE A 631 4.18 -11.21 23.49
CA ILE A 631 4.96 -12.12 22.64
C ILE A 631 4.18 -13.44 22.56
N GLU A 632 3.67 -13.73 21.36
CA GLU A 632 2.96 -14.97 21.09
C GLU A 632 3.86 -15.96 20.36
N ILE A 633 3.97 -17.17 20.91
CA ILE A 633 4.74 -18.28 20.33
C ILE A 633 3.75 -19.22 19.66
N HIS A 634 3.90 -19.39 18.34
CA HIS A 634 3.05 -20.26 17.54
C HIS A 634 3.82 -21.52 17.15
N LYS A 635 3.15 -22.68 17.23
CA LYS A 635 3.72 -23.98 16.88
C LYS A 635 2.69 -24.80 16.13
N ASN A 636 3.06 -25.29 14.94
CA ASN A 636 2.22 -26.14 14.10
C ASN A 636 0.82 -25.55 13.81
N GLY A 637 0.72 -24.22 13.73
CA GLY A 637 -0.54 -23.50 13.47
C GLY A 637 -1.41 -23.24 14.70
N ALA A 638 -0.94 -23.52 15.91
CA ALA A 638 -1.63 -23.21 17.17
C ALA A 638 -0.82 -22.24 18.04
N LEU A 639 -1.51 -21.49 18.89
CA LEU A 639 -0.91 -20.67 19.94
C LEU A 639 -0.36 -21.59 21.05
N LEU A 640 0.96 -21.58 21.25
CA LEU A 640 1.64 -22.35 22.29
C LEU A 640 1.75 -21.57 23.59
N ALA A 641 2.09 -20.28 23.51
CA ALA A 641 2.21 -19.39 24.66
C ALA A 641 1.93 -17.95 24.26
N SER A 642 1.38 -17.16 25.18
CA SER A 642 1.23 -15.70 25.06
C SER A 642 1.82 -15.07 26.32
N ILE A 643 2.84 -14.23 26.15
CA ILE A 643 3.66 -13.71 27.24
C ILE A 643 3.52 -12.18 27.26
N PRO A 644 2.96 -11.59 28.31
CA PRO A 644 2.73 -10.15 28.35
C PRO A 644 4.06 -9.39 28.44
N VAL A 645 4.12 -8.26 27.74
CA VAL A 645 5.20 -7.28 27.75
C VAL A 645 4.62 -5.95 28.21
N ALA A 646 5.31 -5.27 29.13
CA ALA A 646 4.84 -4.00 29.70
C ALA A 646 5.89 -2.88 29.63
N GLY A 647 7.02 -3.13 28.96
CA GLY A 647 8.15 -2.20 28.91
C GLY A 647 8.74 -2.14 27.51
N PRO A 648 9.59 -1.12 27.23
CA PRO A 648 10.16 -0.90 25.91
C PRO A 648 11.01 -2.09 25.42
N ILE A 649 11.58 -2.85 26.35
CA ILE A 649 12.42 -4.01 26.07
C ILE A 649 11.88 -5.23 26.83
N ALA A 650 11.80 -6.36 26.15
CA ALA A 650 11.47 -7.66 26.72
C ALA A 650 12.50 -8.70 26.30
N ALA A 651 13.19 -9.27 27.29
CA ALA A 651 14.02 -10.46 27.12
C ALA A 651 13.27 -11.65 27.73
N VAL A 652 12.66 -12.47 26.88
CA VAL A 652 11.80 -13.59 27.27
C VAL A 652 12.51 -14.91 27.02
N SER A 653 12.42 -15.83 27.99
CA SER A 653 12.78 -17.23 27.80
C SER A 653 11.56 -18.10 28.07
N TYR A 654 11.23 -18.99 27.13
CA TYR A 654 10.15 -19.96 27.22
C TYR A 654 10.69 -21.35 26.93
N THR A 655 10.32 -22.35 27.74
CA THR A 655 10.74 -23.74 27.54
C THR A 655 9.60 -24.54 26.93
N ASP A 656 9.74 -24.95 25.67
CA ASP A 656 8.82 -25.89 25.02
C ASP A 656 9.17 -27.32 25.45
N ALA A 657 8.37 -27.87 26.36
CA ALA A 657 8.49 -29.22 26.89
C ALA A 657 7.57 -30.24 26.18
N GLU A 658 6.73 -29.81 25.24
CA GLU A 658 5.89 -30.74 24.49
C GLU A 658 6.74 -31.57 23.53
N PRO A 659 6.42 -32.85 23.27
CA PRO A 659 7.18 -33.65 22.32
C PRO A 659 7.32 -32.96 20.95
N VAL A 660 8.50 -33.06 20.35
CA VAL A 660 8.74 -32.63 18.97
C VAL A 660 7.85 -33.47 18.06
N ALA A 661 6.93 -32.81 17.37
CA ALA A 661 6.00 -33.41 16.43
C ALA A 661 6.03 -32.61 15.13
N GLY A 662 5.95 -33.32 14.00
CA GLY A 662 5.81 -32.69 12.69
C GLY A 662 4.47 -31.97 12.55
N THR A 663 4.38 -31.14 11.52
CA THR A 663 3.13 -30.55 11.04
C THR A 663 2.33 -31.53 10.18
N ALA A 664 1.01 -31.32 10.11
CA ALA A 664 0.13 -32.07 9.23
C ALA A 664 -0.93 -31.15 8.61
N TYR A 665 -1.04 -31.17 7.28
CA TYR A 665 -2.21 -30.71 6.55
C TYR A 665 -2.96 -31.94 6.02
N GLY A 666 -3.73 -32.60 6.89
CA GLY A 666 -4.35 -33.89 6.59
C GLY A 666 -5.55 -33.80 5.65
N LYS A 667 -6.07 -34.97 5.26
CA LYS A 667 -7.22 -35.11 4.34
C LYS A 667 -8.47 -34.35 4.78
N GLU A 668 -8.62 -34.10 6.07
CA GLU A 668 -9.68 -33.31 6.68
C GLU A 668 -9.64 -31.83 6.30
N ASN A 669 -8.48 -31.34 5.84
CA ASN A 669 -8.31 -29.98 5.32
C ASN A 669 -8.34 -29.94 3.78
N CYS A 670 -8.43 -31.09 3.12
CA CYS A 670 -8.49 -31.20 1.65
C CYS A 670 -9.94 -31.34 1.16
N VAL A 671 -10.16 -31.00 -0.12
CA VAL A 671 -11.43 -31.19 -0.82
C VAL A 671 -11.30 -32.34 -1.80
N LEU A 672 -12.22 -33.31 -1.77
CA LEU A 672 -12.29 -34.40 -2.75
C LEU A 672 -13.15 -33.96 -3.94
N LYS A 673 -12.57 -33.96 -5.15
CA LYS A 673 -13.27 -33.73 -6.42
C LYS A 673 -12.82 -34.74 -7.45
N ASP A 674 -13.77 -35.31 -8.21
CA ASP A 674 -13.46 -36.21 -9.34
C ASP A 674 -12.48 -37.36 -8.99
N GLY A 675 -12.54 -37.85 -7.75
CA GLY A 675 -11.69 -38.94 -7.25
C GLY A 675 -10.28 -38.52 -6.78
N ALA A 676 -9.94 -37.23 -6.79
CA ALA A 676 -8.67 -36.70 -6.32
C ALA A 676 -8.85 -35.64 -5.22
N TYR A 677 -7.85 -35.52 -4.34
CA TYR A 677 -7.83 -34.51 -3.27
C TYR A 677 -7.15 -33.23 -3.76
N TYR A 678 -7.63 -32.10 -3.28
CA TYR A 678 -7.11 -30.76 -3.57
C TYR A 678 -6.93 -29.99 -2.25
N ILE A 679 -5.98 -29.05 -2.19
CA ILE A 679 -5.75 -28.26 -0.95
C ILE A 679 -6.96 -27.39 -0.59
N ASN A 680 -7.75 -26.99 -1.59
CA ASN A 680 -9.05 -26.33 -1.45
C ASN A 680 -9.87 -26.48 -2.76
N ARG A 681 -11.04 -25.82 -2.83
CA ARG A 681 -11.92 -25.89 -4.00
C ARG A 681 -11.47 -25.02 -5.18
N TYR A 682 -10.43 -24.22 -5.06
CA TYR A 682 -9.95 -23.31 -6.09
C TYR A 682 -8.67 -23.83 -6.75
N SER A 683 -7.90 -24.66 -6.04
CA SER A 683 -6.73 -25.34 -6.59
C SER A 683 -7.08 -26.26 -7.75
N ASP A 684 -6.23 -26.25 -8.78
CA ASP A 684 -6.35 -27.03 -10.01
C ASP A 684 -5.44 -28.28 -10.04
N LYS A 685 -4.44 -28.35 -9.15
CA LYS A 685 -3.53 -29.50 -9.02
C LYS A 685 -3.97 -30.44 -7.90
N PRO A 686 -4.15 -31.74 -8.19
CA PRO A 686 -4.44 -32.71 -7.16
C PRO A 686 -3.22 -32.94 -6.26
N VAL A 687 -3.48 -33.28 -5.00
CA VAL A 687 -2.48 -33.58 -3.96
C VAL A 687 -2.73 -34.95 -3.35
N ASP A 688 -1.67 -35.54 -2.81
CA ASP A 688 -1.77 -36.66 -1.88
C ASP A 688 -1.77 -36.12 -0.44
N PRO A 689 -2.89 -36.18 0.31
CA PRO A 689 -2.94 -35.70 1.69
C PRO A 689 -1.94 -36.40 2.61
N ALA A 690 -1.50 -37.63 2.30
CA ALA A 690 -0.46 -38.30 3.07
C ALA A 690 0.93 -37.66 2.86
N ALA A 691 1.16 -37.04 1.70
CA ALA A 691 2.41 -36.34 1.38
C ALA A 691 2.49 -34.93 1.99
N LEU A 692 1.35 -34.30 2.31
CA LEU A 692 1.26 -33.01 3.00
C LEU A 692 1.46 -33.10 4.51
N ASN A 693 1.73 -34.30 5.01
CA ASN A 693 2.02 -34.55 6.42
C ASN A 693 3.52 -34.77 6.61
N THR A 694 4.16 -33.97 7.45
CA THR A 694 5.55 -34.21 7.82
C THR A 694 5.65 -35.35 8.85
N ALA A 695 4.54 -35.83 9.43
CA ALA A 695 4.35 -37.07 10.20
C ALA A 695 5.36 -37.33 11.32
N ALA A 696 5.91 -36.26 11.90
CA ALA A 696 7.10 -36.36 12.75
C ALA A 696 8.20 -37.19 12.08
N LYS A 697 8.46 -36.96 10.77
CA LYS A 697 9.71 -37.31 10.09
C LYS A 697 10.80 -36.64 10.90
N ILE A 698 11.26 -37.38 11.90
CA ILE A 698 12.53 -37.19 12.57
C ILE A 698 13.50 -37.01 11.42
N PHE A 699 14.02 -35.80 11.25
CA PHE A 699 15.20 -35.60 10.41
C PHE A 699 16.24 -36.55 11.01
N THR A 700 16.46 -37.64 10.29
CA THR A 700 17.08 -38.85 10.79
C THR A 700 18.41 -38.53 11.44
N SER A 701 18.67 -39.16 12.58
CA SER A 701 20.00 -39.30 13.16
C SER A 701 21.04 -39.46 12.06
N SER A 702 22.07 -38.63 12.05
CA SER A 702 23.28 -38.93 11.28
C SER A 702 23.72 -40.35 11.65
N ALA A 703 23.64 -41.26 10.68
CA ALA A 703 24.33 -42.54 10.75
C ALA A 703 25.85 -42.31 10.63
#